data_AF-F6B874-F1
#
_entry.id   AF-F6B874-F1
#
_cell.length_a   1.000
_cell.length_b   1.000
_cell.length_c   1.000
_cell.angle_alpha   90.00
_cell.angle_beta   90.00
_cell.angle_gamma   90.00
#
_symmetry.space_group_name_H-M   'P 1'
#
loop_
_entity.id
_entity.type
_entity.pdbx_description
1 polymer ?
#
loop_
_entity_poly.entity_id
_entity_poly.type
_entity_poly.pdbx_seq_one_letter_code
_entity_poly.pdbx_strand_id
1 'polypeptide(L)'
;MDEELKGVLFPEQSGALTLLYPIKLDCNKPIVKVEVISESGNELFNHDIALWDTTRSISIYNQDGLLLTKSNSHKEKTSFYAIVDSGTEIPVSGQRVFDINREWFLHHLNGQEISQLESLLGRGFLWLDDEHTELRNADSERNRNIELPFKIRQVTIYPDRDVIPRLGESISFTISVPGQSCQVIKIIYGDKNITFNQNGFRYVTVPVAIRELKPLFKINILYNGREMYCLEKRPKIKWRGASLIKNKEKVVLTKQCIIEQEELINNPLQVHLPANWRQKENRQKLCLMEGYQILEEVKTSPQLLKNVGGFGAPLILKRPYNSQDMLVIAGEVQNRGMIREIYSDARLKKTLIKFNCAYELGEEHQVFIWDSTCTLREVPGNCIVQSEDNDSWYIPFEISPDSAVMVAYRGLRVGTWWGERFFPTLLRSSRIASPTAIAALLRWGRFPIVSSQLYSFVQRLLQTHPTDVIAAWILDEGLPEGLKHAMVSEGEKAAFRYYLLDLRVGNMLNQLMISRYFTRPTQQTIDEIIKYLGWCRVKINDISPLLYADLVRRIVRGIKADLGVIAARDMVHRLELEILQLKNLGKINEEREKLGKLAAKEANVDYFFIKNGIVRRALDWIYQRPLGNWSRPNILAACSFPYLRKYLCVSLINAAYN
;
A
#
# COMPACT_ATOMS: atom_id res chain seq x y z
N MET A 1 -26.09 23.94 3.27
CA MET A 1 -26.44 24.37 1.91
C MET A 1 -25.26 25.19 1.46
N ASP A 2 -24.41 24.58 0.64
CA ASP A 2 -23.22 25.23 0.12
C ASP A 2 -23.56 25.78 -1.26
N GLU A 3 -23.61 27.09 -1.39
CA GLU A 3 -23.75 27.74 -2.70
C GLU A 3 -22.37 27.82 -3.36
N GLU A 4 -22.20 27.12 -4.48
CA GLU A 4 -21.03 27.32 -5.35
C GLU A 4 -21.09 28.69 -6.03
N LEU A 5 -20.35 29.65 -5.48
CA LEU A 5 -20.13 30.95 -6.11
C LEU A 5 -19.27 30.80 -7.38
N LYS A 6 -19.92 30.85 -8.55
CA LYS A 6 -19.24 30.95 -9.85
C LYS A 6 -18.71 32.36 -10.07
N GLY A 7 -17.39 32.53 -10.02
CA GLY A 7 -16.72 33.78 -10.40
C GLY A 7 -16.63 33.93 -11.92
N VAL A 8 -16.80 35.16 -12.41
CA VAL A 8 -16.56 35.53 -13.82
C VAL A 8 -15.29 36.37 -13.90
N LEU A 9 -14.40 36.02 -14.83
CA LEU A 9 -13.16 36.76 -15.09
C LEU A 9 -13.31 37.58 -16.38
N PHE A 10 -12.95 38.87 -16.33
CA PHE A 10 -12.83 39.72 -17.51
C PHE A 10 -11.35 40.01 -17.80
N PRO A 11 -10.90 39.96 -19.06
CA PRO A 11 -9.57 40.42 -19.43
C PRO A 11 -9.56 41.95 -19.61
N GLU A 12 -8.90 42.67 -18.71
CA GLU A 12 -8.50 44.06 -19.00
C GLU A 12 -7.29 44.09 -19.95
N GLN A 13 -7.12 45.22 -20.65
CA GLN A 13 -6.15 45.38 -21.76
C GLN A 13 -4.67 45.26 -21.35
N SER A 14 -4.37 45.08 -20.07
CA SER A 14 -3.03 44.90 -19.50
C SER A 14 -2.74 43.49 -18.96
N GLY A 15 -3.55 42.48 -19.30
CA GLY A 15 -3.19 41.06 -19.15
C GLY A 15 -3.06 40.51 -17.72
N ALA A 16 -3.42 41.30 -16.70
CA ALA A 16 -3.49 40.85 -15.31
C ALA A 16 -4.92 40.39 -14.97
N LEU A 17 -5.05 39.24 -14.30
CA LEU A 17 -6.32 38.73 -13.80
C LEU A 17 -6.55 39.26 -12.37
N THR A 18 -7.56 40.11 -12.20
CA THR A 18 -7.96 40.65 -10.89
C THR A 18 -9.17 39.89 -10.34
N LEU A 19 -9.03 39.27 -9.16
CA LEU A 19 -10.14 38.65 -8.44
C LEU A 19 -10.95 39.71 -7.69
N LEU A 20 -12.24 39.81 -7.99
CA LEU A 20 -13.13 40.87 -7.45
C LEU A 20 -13.90 40.48 -6.17
N TYR A 21 -13.78 39.24 -5.68
CA TYR A 21 -14.51 38.75 -4.51
C TYR A 21 -13.67 37.83 -3.61
N PRO A 22 -13.91 37.81 -2.28
CA PRO A 22 -13.24 36.89 -1.36
C PRO A 22 -13.75 35.45 -1.55
N ILE A 23 -12.89 34.58 -2.08
CA ILE A 23 -13.17 33.14 -2.24
C ILE A 23 -12.78 32.40 -0.96
N LYS A 24 -13.66 31.53 -0.46
CA LYS A 24 -13.41 30.64 0.67
C LYS A 24 -12.78 29.34 0.17
N LEU A 25 -11.48 29.16 0.39
CA LEU A 25 -10.69 28.05 -0.16
C LEU A 25 -10.69 26.81 0.76
N ASP A 26 -10.74 25.60 0.20
CA ASP A 26 -10.46 24.36 0.93
C ASP A 26 -8.95 24.16 1.05
N CYS A 27 -8.40 24.51 2.21
CA CYS A 27 -6.96 24.43 2.50
C CYS A 27 -6.37 23.00 2.46
N ASN A 28 -7.18 21.93 2.46
CA ASN A 28 -6.69 20.56 2.23
C ASN A 28 -6.41 20.26 0.75
N LYS A 29 -6.92 21.11 -0.14
CA LYS A 29 -6.71 21.09 -1.59
C LYS A 29 -6.48 22.52 -2.05
N PRO A 30 -5.28 23.10 -1.86
CA PRO A 30 -4.98 24.46 -2.27
C PRO A 30 -4.85 24.52 -3.79
N ILE A 31 -5.96 24.29 -4.49
CA ILE A 31 -6.09 24.10 -5.92
C ILE A 31 -7.30 24.92 -6.35
N VAL A 32 -7.06 25.95 -7.16
CA VAL A 32 -8.14 26.68 -7.84
C VAL A 32 -8.36 26.04 -9.19
N LYS A 33 -9.58 25.56 -9.42
CA LYS A 33 -10.02 25.18 -10.76
C LYS A 33 -10.28 26.43 -11.60
N VAL A 34 -9.57 26.54 -12.72
CA VAL A 34 -9.81 27.56 -13.74
C VAL A 34 -10.44 26.89 -14.95
N GLU A 35 -11.74 27.13 -15.13
CA GLU A 35 -12.50 26.71 -16.29
C GLU A 35 -12.71 27.91 -17.21
N VAL A 36 -12.26 27.78 -18.47
CA VAL A 36 -12.59 28.73 -19.54
C VAL A 36 -13.60 28.05 -20.45
N ILE A 37 -14.75 28.70 -20.59
CA ILE A 37 -15.89 28.20 -21.38
C ILE A 37 -16.08 29.17 -22.55
N SER A 38 -16.34 28.64 -23.74
CA SER A 38 -16.68 29.44 -24.92
C SER A 38 -18.00 30.19 -24.74
N GLU A 39 -18.25 31.20 -25.57
CA GLU A 39 -19.58 31.84 -25.68
C GLU A 39 -20.70 30.83 -26.02
N SER A 40 -20.35 29.72 -26.69
CA SER A 40 -21.25 28.61 -26.99
C SER A 40 -21.45 27.60 -25.84
N GLY A 41 -20.92 27.86 -24.65
CA GLY A 41 -21.06 27.01 -23.47
C GLY A 41 -20.16 25.76 -23.46
N ASN A 42 -19.24 25.61 -24.42
CA ASN A 42 -18.31 24.49 -24.49
C ASN A 42 -17.06 24.77 -23.64
N GLU A 43 -16.66 23.81 -22.82
CA GLU A 43 -15.42 23.84 -22.05
C GLU A 43 -14.20 23.88 -22.99
N LEU A 44 -13.45 25.00 -22.99
CA LEU A 44 -12.25 25.19 -23.80
C LEU A 44 -10.96 24.85 -23.03
N PHE A 45 -11.00 25.02 -21.71
CA PHE A 45 -9.84 24.85 -20.84
C PHE A 45 -10.31 24.52 -19.42
N ASN A 46 -9.63 23.59 -18.75
CA ASN A 46 -9.85 23.27 -17.33
C ASN A 46 -8.49 22.93 -16.71
N HIS A 47 -8.10 23.66 -15.66
CA HIS A 47 -6.81 23.47 -15.02
C HIS A 47 -6.85 23.68 -13.51
N ASP A 48 -6.23 22.74 -12.80
CA ASP A 48 -6.00 22.77 -11.36
C ASP A 48 -4.75 23.61 -11.06
N ILE A 49 -4.92 24.86 -10.61
CA ILE A 49 -3.80 25.73 -10.20
C ILE A 49 -3.52 25.55 -8.71
N ALA A 50 -2.41 24.90 -8.39
CA ALA A 50 -1.95 24.80 -7.00
C ALA A 50 -1.51 26.18 -6.46
N LEU A 51 -2.17 26.65 -5.39
CA LEU A 51 -1.89 27.90 -4.71
C LEU A 51 -0.65 27.84 -3.81
N TRP A 52 -0.28 26.64 -3.30
CA TRP A 52 1.01 26.38 -2.66
C TRP A 52 1.41 24.90 -2.65
N ASP A 53 2.71 24.63 -2.50
CA ASP A 53 3.26 23.27 -2.47
C ASP A 53 3.22 22.69 -1.05
N THR A 54 2.18 21.90 -0.76
CA THR A 54 2.01 21.22 0.54
C THR A 54 3.06 20.13 0.82
N THR A 55 3.95 19.82 -0.14
CA THR A 55 5.09 18.92 0.10
C THR A 55 6.31 19.65 0.69
N ARG A 56 6.23 20.98 0.85
CA ARG A 56 7.30 21.82 1.43
C ARG A 56 6.79 22.62 2.62
N SER A 57 7.61 22.68 3.65
CA SER A 57 7.36 23.50 4.84
C SER A 57 7.27 25.02 4.56
N ILE A 58 7.82 25.49 3.43
CA ILE A 58 7.79 26.90 3.01
C ILE A 58 7.59 26.99 1.49
N SER A 59 6.65 27.84 1.05
CA SER A 59 6.49 28.30 -0.34
C SER A 59 6.58 29.83 -0.39
N ILE A 60 7.42 30.40 -1.26
CA ILE A 60 7.68 31.85 -1.33
C ILE A 60 7.17 32.42 -2.65
N TYR A 61 6.50 33.57 -2.62
CA TYR A 61 5.91 34.29 -3.75
C TYR A 61 6.44 35.72 -3.82
N ASN A 62 6.46 36.29 -5.03
CA ASN A 62 6.67 37.73 -5.19
C ASN A 62 5.37 38.54 -4.95
N GLN A 63 5.44 39.87 -5.01
CA GLN A 63 4.28 40.77 -4.88
C GLN A 63 3.14 40.49 -5.90
N ASP A 64 3.45 39.89 -7.05
CA ASP A 64 2.47 39.57 -8.10
C ASP A 64 1.82 38.18 -7.90
N GLY A 65 2.11 37.50 -6.78
CA GLY A 65 1.62 36.15 -6.50
C GLY A 65 2.35 35.03 -7.26
N LEU A 66 3.46 35.32 -7.96
CA LEU A 66 4.23 34.30 -8.66
C LEU A 66 5.17 33.55 -7.70
N LEU A 67 5.05 32.22 -7.68
CA LEU A 67 5.92 31.34 -6.90
C LEU A 67 7.38 31.53 -7.32
N LEU A 68 8.24 31.89 -6.37
CA LEU A 68 9.65 32.07 -6.60
C LEU A 68 10.37 30.72 -6.71
N THR A 69 11.13 30.61 -7.78
CA THR A 69 12.12 29.57 -8.01
C THR A 69 13.49 30.24 -8.16
N LYS A 70 14.59 29.53 -7.89
CA LYS A 70 15.94 30.13 -7.86
C LYS A 70 16.37 30.79 -9.18
N SER A 71 15.77 30.42 -10.32
CA SER A 71 16.04 31.11 -11.59
C SER A 71 15.53 32.56 -11.63
N ASN A 72 14.60 32.94 -10.74
CA ASN A 72 13.87 34.21 -10.78
C ASN A 72 14.06 35.07 -9.51
N SER A 73 14.92 34.67 -8.56
CA SER A 73 15.05 35.31 -7.24
C SER A 73 15.81 36.65 -7.21
N HIS A 74 16.52 37.03 -8.27
CA HIS A 74 17.53 38.11 -8.22
C HIS A 74 17.23 39.34 -9.09
N LYS A 75 15.96 39.77 -9.17
CA LYS A 75 15.62 41.08 -9.78
C LYS A 75 14.64 41.88 -8.90
N GLU A 76 15.22 42.83 -8.17
CA GLU A 76 14.63 44.09 -7.70
C GLU A 76 13.14 44.06 -7.29
N LYS A 77 12.80 43.32 -6.23
CA LYS A 77 11.51 43.49 -5.53
C LYS A 77 11.71 43.68 -4.03
N THR A 78 10.96 44.63 -3.47
CA THR A 78 11.15 45.13 -2.10
C THR A 78 10.41 44.33 -1.04
N SER A 79 9.42 43.53 -1.43
CA SER A 79 8.73 42.59 -0.53
C SER A 79 8.26 41.32 -1.25
N PHE A 80 7.85 40.35 -0.45
CA PHE A 80 7.51 38.99 -0.83
C PHE A 80 6.44 38.43 0.12
N TYR A 81 5.86 37.29 -0.23
CA TYR A 81 4.96 36.53 0.64
C TYR A 81 5.51 35.13 0.85
N ALA A 82 5.39 34.56 2.06
CA ALA A 82 5.71 33.17 2.34
C ALA A 82 4.53 32.46 3.00
N ILE A 83 4.17 31.28 2.49
CA ILE A 83 3.21 30.37 3.10
C ILE A 83 4.02 29.27 3.80
N VAL A 84 3.76 29.07 5.09
CA VAL A 84 4.66 28.38 6.02
C VAL A 84 3.86 27.45 6.91
N ASP A 85 4.30 26.20 7.05
CA ASP A 85 3.71 25.23 7.97
C ASP A 85 3.92 25.68 9.43
N SER A 86 2.88 25.57 10.24
CA SER A 86 2.85 25.73 11.69
C SER A 86 4.00 25.07 12.46
N GLY A 87 4.56 23.98 11.95
CA GLY A 87 5.75 23.31 12.52
C GLY A 87 7.09 23.99 12.22
N THR A 88 7.11 25.11 11.48
CA THR A 88 8.32 25.72 10.91
C THR A 88 8.52 27.14 11.44
N GLU A 89 9.44 27.30 12.39
CA GLU A 89 9.84 28.62 12.88
C GLU A 89 10.67 29.39 11.83
N ILE A 90 10.37 30.68 11.64
CA ILE A 90 11.19 31.59 10.83
C ILE A 90 11.58 32.80 11.68
N PRO A 91 12.89 33.08 11.87
CA PRO A 91 13.39 34.16 12.71
C PRO A 91 13.40 35.50 11.96
N VAL A 92 12.22 36.05 11.69
CA VAL A 92 12.01 37.34 11.02
C VAL A 92 11.08 38.23 11.85
N SER A 93 11.48 39.49 12.05
CA SER A 93 11.03 40.30 13.19
C SER A 93 9.99 41.37 12.88
N GLY A 94 9.53 41.51 11.64
CA GLY A 94 8.67 42.62 11.18
C GLY A 94 7.25 42.26 10.70
N GLN A 95 6.70 41.10 11.05
CA GLN A 95 5.60 40.50 10.28
C GLN A 95 4.19 41.05 10.56
N ARG A 96 3.42 41.21 9.48
CA ARG A 96 1.97 40.90 9.51
C ARG A 96 1.81 39.41 9.20
N VAL A 97 1.39 38.65 10.20
CA VAL A 97 1.03 37.22 10.05
C VAL A 97 -0.47 37.14 9.83
N PHE A 98 -0.88 36.47 8.76
CA PHE A 98 -2.28 36.11 8.54
C PHE A 98 -2.41 34.59 8.71
N ASP A 99 -3.23 34.17 9.66
CA ASP A 99 -3.67 32.78 9.85
C ASP A 99 -4.46 32.37 8.60
N ILE A 100 -3.93 31.43 7.80
CA ILE A 100 -4.65 30.83 6.68
C ILE A 100 -5.51 29.69 7.24
N ASN A 101 -4.89 28.85 8.07
CA ASN A 101 -5.52 27.97 9.03
C ASN A 101 -4.52 27.66 10.16
N ARG A 102 -4.95 26.89 11.17
CA ARG A 102 -4.11 26.46 12.32
C ARG A 102 -2.84 25.67 11.94
N GLU A 103 -2.68 25.26 10.69
CA GLU A 103 -1.54 24.50 10.18
C GLU A 103 -0.66 25.32 9.22
N TRP A 104 -1.11 26.48 8.71
CA TRP A 104 -0.39 27.28 7.72
C TRP A 104 -0.58 28.79 7.90
N PHE A 105 0.54 29.51 7.86
CA PHE A 105 0.61 30.95 8.07
C PHE A 105 1.11 31.68 6.81
N LEU A 106 0.47 32.80 6.48
CA LEU A 106 0.93 33.72 5.45
C LEU A 106 1.73 34.85 6.11
N HIS A 107 2.98 34.98 5.70
CA HIS A 107 3.91 36.00 6.17
C HIS A 107 4.22 36.96 5.03
N HIS A 108 4.14 38.26 5.28
CA HIS A 108 4.70 39.29 4.40
C HIS A 108 6.14 39.58 4.82
N LEU A 109 7.08 39.49 3.87
CA LEU A 109 8.52 39.57 4.09
C LEU A 109 9.11 40.72 3.28
N ASN A 110 10.08 41.45 3.82
CA ASN A 110 10.85 42.42 3.06
C ASN A 110 12.09 41.78 2.37
N GLY A 111 12.74 42.52 1.47
CA GLY A 111 13.88 41.99 0.71
C GLY A 111 15.12 41.60 1.53
N GLN A 112 15.32 42.18 2.72
CA GLN A 112 16.43 41.80 3.62
C GLN A 112 16.12 40.50 4.38
N GLU A 113 14.84 40.29 4.73
CA GLU A 113 14.36 39.07 5.40
C GLU A 113 14.46 37.83 4.49
N ILE A 114 14.33 37.98 3.17
CA ILE A 114 14.57 36.87 2.23
C ILE A 114 15.99 36.33 2.34
N SER A 115 17.03 37.18 2.42
CA SER A 115 18.41 36.70 2.53
C SER A 115 18.69 35.93 3.82
N GLN A 116 17.94 36.23 4.90
CA GLN A 116 17.97 35.46 6.14
C GLN A 116 17.31 34.09 5.96
N LEU A 117 16.17 34.04 5.27
CA LEU A 117 15.50 32.79 4.86
C LEU A 117 16.37 31.92 3.95
N GLU A 118 17.01 32.51 2.94
CA GLU A 118 17.97 31.81 2.07
C GLU A 118 19.14 31.19 2.87
N SER A 119 19.55 31.82 3.98
CA SER A 119 20.60 31.29 4.86
C SER A 119 20.13 30.09 5.69
N LEU A 120 18.87 30.07 6.15
CA LEU A 120 18.25 28.95 6.86
C LEU A 120 17.99 27.75 5.94
N LEU A 121 17.74 28.02 4.66
CA LEU A 121 17.59 27.02 3.60
C LEU A 121 18.96 26.46 3.12
N GLY A 122 20.06 26.81 3.80
CA GLY A 122 21.44 26.54 3.37
C GLY A 122 22.04 25.19 3.80
N ARG A 123 22.95 24.67 2.95
CA ARG A 123 23.85 23.49 3.15
C ARG A 123 23.26 22.07 3.05
N GLY A 124 21.99 21.90 2.72
CA GLY A 124 21.37 20.57 2.52
C GLY A 124 21.40 20.00 1.08
N PHE A 125 21.68 20.81 0.07
CA PHE A 125 21.56 20.41 -1.34
C PHE A 125 22.77 20.86 -2.17
N LEU A 126 23.37 19.91 -2.91
CA LEU A 126 24.45 20.20 -3.86
C LEU A 126 23.95 21.11 -4.97
N TRP A 127 24.60 22.27 -5.09
CA TRP A 127 24.71 23.01 -6.34
C TRP A 127 25.82 22.36 -7.16
N LEU A 128 25.57 22.15 -8.45
CA LEU A 128 26.56 21.59 -9.37
C LEU A 128 27.43 22.74 -9.87
N ASP A 129 28.75 22.61 -9.72
CA ASP A 129 29.72 23.47 -10.39
C ASP A 129 29.80 23.13 -11.89
N ASP A 130 29.86 24.16 -12.72
CA ASP A 130 30.00 24.05 -14.18
C ASP A 130 31.50 24.06 -14.58
N GLU A 131 32.20 22.92 -14.55
CA GLU A 131 33.51 22.77 -15.20
C GLU A 131 33.73 21.40 -15.88
N HIS A 132 33.88 21.43 -17.21
CA HIS A 132 34.55 20.44 -18.09
C HIS A 132 34.05 18.96 -18.04
N THR A 133 34.27 18.07 -19.02
CA THR A 133 35.06 18.09 -20.27
C THR A 133 34.37 17.24 -21.37
N GLU A 134 34.86 17.36 -22.60
CA GLU A 134 34.56 16.58 -23.81
C GLU A 134 34.19 15.09 -23.64
N LEU A 135 33.33 14.58 -24.53
CA LEU A 135 33.55 13.25 -25.14
C LEU A 135 32.98 13.19 -26.57
N ARG A 136 33.78 12.63 -27.49
CA ARG A 136 33.55 12.58 -28.94
C ARG A 136 32.88 11.27 -29.38
N ASN A 137 32.17 11.35 -30.53
CA ASN A 137 32.04 10.31 -31.58
C ASN A 137 31.36 8.95 -31.22
N ALA A 138 30.68 8.24 -32.14
CA ALA A 138 30.18 8.60 -33.47
C ALA A 138 29.00 7.68 -33.91
N ASP A 139 28.14 8.25 -34.77
CA ASP A 139 27.43 7.67 -35.93
C ASP A 139 26.43 6.49 -35.77
N SER A 140 25.51 6.19 -36.71
CA SER A 140 25.03 6.80 -37.99
C SER A 140 23.52 6.43 -38.17
N GLU A 141 22.73 6.76 -39.21
CA GLU A 141 22.86 7.52 -40.48
C GLU A 141 21.44 8.02 -40.90
N ARG A 142 21.39 8.81 -41.98
CA ARG A 142 20.29 9.12 -42.92
C ARG A 142 19.52 10.41 -42.68
N ASN A 143 19.98 11.48 -43.34
CA ASN A 143 19.09 12.37 -44.10
C ASN A 143 19.86 13.15 -45.18
N ARG A 144 19.15 13.51 -46.27
CA ARG A 144 19.73 14.10 -47.49
C ARG A 144 20.21 15.55 -47.27
N ASN A 145 21.18 15.96 -48.10
CA ASN A 145 21.96 17.18 -47.92
C ASN A 145 21.13 18.48 -48.06
N ILE A 146 21.09 19.24 -46.98
CA ILE A 146 21.23 20.70 -46.99
C ILE A 146 22.42 20.97 -46.07
N GLU A 147 23.50 21.56 -46.58
CA GLU A 147 24.65 21.92 -45.75
C GLU A 147 24.30 23.15 -44.90
N LEU A 148 24.00 22.90 -43.63
CA LEU A 148 23.94 23.95 -42.60
C LEU A 148 25.33 24.20 -42.01
N PRO A 149 25.59 25.42 -41.49
CA PRO A 149 26.85 25.77 -40.84
C PRO A 149 27.16 24.97 -39.56
N PHE A 150 26.24 24.12 -39.08
CA PHE A 150 26.46 23.18 -37.99
C PHE A 150 25.62 21.91 -38.15
N LYS A 151 26.20 20.75 -37.81
CA LYS A 151 25.43 19.52 -37.58
C LYS A 151 24.86 19.54 -36.16
N ILE A 152 23.56 19.38 -35.98
CA ILE A 152 22.97 19.02 -34.68
C ILE A 152 23.38 17.57 -34.37
N ARG A 153 24.59 17.37 -33.83
CA ARG A 153 25.18 16.04 -33.62
C ARG A 153 24.51 15.26 -32.49
N GLN A 154 23.91 15.95 -31.52
CA GLN A 154 23.33 15.31 -30.34
C GLN A 154 22.24 16.17 -29.69
N VAL A 155 21.00 15.67 -29.70
CA VAL A 155 19.97 16.09 -28.73
C VAL A 155 20.04 15.11 -27.56
N THR A 156 20.52 15.54 -26.40
CA THR A 156 20.51 14.69 -25.20
C THR A 156 19.18 14.84 -24.49
N ILE A 157 18.58 13.70 -24.14
CA ILE A 157 17.36 13.62 -23.33
C ILE A 157 17.81 13.12 -21.97
N TYR A 158 17.89 14.03 -21.00
CA TYR A 158 18.19 13.68 -19.61
C TYR A 158 16.87 13.47 -18.85
N PRO A 159 16.64 12.30 -18.23
CA PRO A 159 15.71 12.22 -17.10
C PRO A 159 16.33 12.99 -15.92
N ASP A 160 15.48 13.54 -15.06
CA ASP A 160 15.94 14.37 -13.93
C ASP A 160 16.60 13.52 -12.81
N ARG A 161 17.94 13.49 -12.83
CA ARG A 161 18.87 12.86 -11.84
C ARG A 161 18.74 11.32 -11.67
N ASP A 162 19.51 10.77 -10.72
CA ASP A 162 19.70 9.33 -10.45
C ASP A 162 18.45 8.55 -9.99
N VAL A 163 17.28 9.18 -9.98
CA VAL A 163 16.03 8.56 -9.53
C VAL A 163 15.44 7.72 -10.66
N ILE A 164 15.52 6.40 -10.52
CA ILE A 164 14.85 5.46 -11.43
C ILE A 164 13.33 5.70 -11.35
N PRO A 165 12.66 6.13 -12.44
CA PRO A 165 11.23 6.45 -12.44
C PRO A 165 10.39 5.19 -12.20
N ARG A 166 9.28 5.32 -11.44
CA ARG A 166 8.31 4.23 -11.32
C ARG A 166 7.37 4.21 -12.52
N LEU A 167 6.91 3.03 -12.90
CA LEU A 167 5.82 2.90 -13.87
C LEU A 167 4.56 3.59 -13.31
N GLY A 168 3.92 4.41 -14.15
CA GLY A 168 2.76 5.23 -13.78
C GLY A 168 3.10 6.58 -13.11
N GLU A 169 4.37 6.84 -12.75
CA GLU A 169 4.82 8.20 -12.44
C GLU A 169 5.07 8.97 -13.75
N SER A 170 4.82 10.28 -13.75
CA SER A 170 5.19 11.14 -14.86
C SER A 170 6.70 11.40 -14.84
N ILE A 171 7.35 11.35 -16.02
CA ILE A 171 8.76 11.74 -16.16
C ILE A 171 8.85 13.13 -16.75
N SER A 172 9.69 13.97 -16.15
CA SER A 172 10.22 15.20 -16.75
C SER A 172 11.49 14.89 -17.54
N PHE A 173 11.52 15.26 -18.81
CA PHE A 173 12.73 15.28 -19.63
C PHE A 173 13.24 16.70 -19.83
N THR A 174 14.56 16.89 -19.83
CA THR A 174 15.18 18.12 -20.36
C THR A 174 15.73 17.86 -21.75
N ILE A 175 15.36 18.71 -22.70
CA ILE A 175 15.92 18.76 -24.06
C ILE A 175 16.78 20.02 -24.19
N SER A 176 18.05 19.81 -24.56
CA SER A 176 18.98 20.88 -24.96
C SER A 176 19.25 20.78 -26.47
N VAL A 177 19.31 21.92 -27.15
CA VAL A 177 19.63 22.05 -28.57
C VAL A 177 20.75 23.08 -28.73
N PRO A 178 21.83 22.79 -29.47
CA PRO A 178 22.94 23.73 -29.63
C PRO A 178 22.55 24.93 -30.50
N GLY A 179 22.85 26.15 -30.00
CA GLY A 179 22.72 27.41 -30.74
C GLY A 179 21.42 28.18 -30.45
N GLN A 180 21.52 29.51 -30.39
CA GLN A 180 20.39 30.42 -30.10
C GLN A 180 19.28 30.41 -31.18
N SER A 181 19.58 29.91 -32.38
CA SER A 181 18.70 29.95 -33.56
C SER A 181 17.77 28.73 -33.72
N CYS A 182 17.82 27.78 -32.78
CA CYS A 182 17.05 26.53 -32.86
C CYS A 182 15.89 26.51 -31.86
N GLN A 183 14.67 26.29 -32.36
CA GLN A 183 13.47 26.21 -31.53
C GLN A 183 12.80 24.84 -31.73
N VAL A 184 12.68 24.04 -30.67
CA VAL A 184 11.76 22.88 -30.71
C VAL A 184 10.33 23.40 -30.88
N ILE A 185 9.52 22.75 -31.71
CA ILE A 185 8.13 23.18 -31.98
C ILE A 185 7.10 22.08 -31.88
N LYS A 186 7.54 20.83 -31.79
CA LYS A 186 6.65 19.70 -31.54
C LYS A 186 7.44 18.59 -30.88
N ILE A 187 6.83 17.96 -29.88
CA ILE A 187 7.30 16.72 -29.29
C ILE A 187 6.11 15.77 -29.34
N ILE A 188 6.27 14.67 -30.06
CA ILE A 188 5.27 13.62 -30.15
C ILE A 188 5.78 12.41 -29.37
N TYR A 189 4.93 11.87 -28.49
CA TYR A 189 5.12 10.61 -27.77
C TYR A 189 4.01 9.67 -28.24
N GLY A 190 4.38 8.62 -28.96
CA GLY A 190 3.44 7.79 -29.71
C GLY A 190 2.62 8.63 -30.68
N ASP A 191 1.31 8.66 -30.42
CA ASP A 191 0.32 9.44 -31.19
C ASP A 191 -0.06 10.77 -30.49
N LYS A 192 0.47 11.04 -29.29
CA LYS A 192 0.13 12.22 -28.49
C LYS A 192 1.13 13.36 -28.70
N ASN A 193 0.60 14.53 -29.04
CA ASN A 193 1.36 15.78 -28.97
C ASN A 193 1.55 16.19 -27.50
N ILE A 194 2.78 16.55 -27.14
CA ILE A 194 3.09 17.09 -25.82
C ILE A 194 3.34 18.58 -25.94
N THR A 195 2.60 19.37 -25.16
CA THR A 195 2.84 20.80 -24.96
C THR A 195 4.02 21.03 -24.02
N PHE A 196 4.82 22.05 -24.28
CA PHE A 196 6.03 22.41 -23.53
C PHE A 196 6.11 23.93 -23.38
N ASN A 197 6.75 24.41 -22.31
CA ASN A 197 6.98 25.85 -22.11
C ASN A 197 8.07 26.38 -23.07
N GLN A 198 8.11 27.70 -23.26
CA GLN A 198 8.82 28.31 -24.40
C GLN A 198 10.31 28.66 -24.15
N ASN A 199 10.83 28.49 -22.94
CA ASN A 199 12.10 29.12 -22.52
C ASN A 199 13.31 28.19 -22.47
N GLY A 200 13.97 27.95 -23.63
CA GLY A 200 15.38 27.50 -23.73
C GLY A 200 15.69 26.05 -23.30
N PHE A 201 15.39 25.69 -22.05
CA PHE A 201 15.51 24.35 -21.47
C PHE A 201 14.11 23.84 -21.15
N ARG A 202 13.71 22.73 -21.79
CA ARG A 202 12.30 22.37 -21.85
C ARG A 202 12.00 21.12 -21.06
N TYR A 203 11.17 21.31 -20.03
CA TYR A 203 10.59 20.25 -19.22
C TYR A 203 9.38 19.65 -19.93
N VAL A 204 9.39 18.33 -20.08
CA VAL A 204 8.33 17.55 -20.76
C VAL A 204 7.83 16.50 -19.80
N THR A 205 6.66 16.74 -19.21
CA THR A 205 5.99 15.82 -18.26
C THR A 205 5.08 14.87 -19.01
N VAL A 206 5.42 13.58 -19.10
CA VAL A 206 4.60 12.59 -19.82
C VAL A 206 4.00 11.56 -18.85
N PRO A 207 2.65 11.41 -18.77
CA PRO A 207 2.04 10.28 -18.09
C PRO A 207 2.29 9.01 -18.93
N VAL A 208 3.07 8.09 -18.37
CA VAL A 208 3.66 6.96 -19.12
C VAL A 208 2.62 5.88 -19.41
N ALA A 209 1.99 5.98 -20.58
CA ALA A 209 1.16 4.92 -21.13
C ALA A 209 2.01 3.73 -21.63
N ILE A 210 1.57 2.53 -21.28
CA ILE A 210 2.40 1.30 -21.23
C ILE A 210 2.65 0.68 -22.60
N ARG A 211 1.80 1.03 -23.58
CA ARG A 211 1.93 0.60 -24.97
C ARG A 211 3.28 1.05 -25.57
N GLU A 212 3.96 1.99 -24.92
CA GLU A 212 5.30 2.48 -25.26
C GLU A 212 6.36 2.24 -24.17
N LEU A 213 6.68 0.98 -23.86
CA LEU A 213 7.93 0.65 -23.13
C LEU A 213 9.22 0.98 -23.95
N LYS A 214 9.07 1.39 -25.21
CA LYS A 214 10.10 1.95 -26.10
C LYS A 214 9.55 3.23 -26.75
N PRO A 215 9.34 4.31 -25.98
CA PRO A 215 8.68 5.50 -26.50
C PRO A 215 9.50 6.13 -27.63
N LEU A 216 8.81 6.50 -28.70
CA LEU A 216 9.42 7.17 -29.85
C LEU A 216 9.16 8.66 -29.72
N PHE A 217 10.15 9.41 -29.27
CA PHE A 217 10.07 10.87 -29.28
C PHE A 217 10.36 11.35 -30.70
N LYS A 218 9.37 11.94 -31.34
CA LYS A 218 9.58 12.75 -32.56
C LYS A 218 9.72 14.21 -32.14
N ILE A 219 10.89 14.79 -32.33
CA ILE A 219 11.22 16.17 -31.94
C ILE A 219 11.38 16.98 -33.22
N ASN A 220 10.45 17.88 -33.49
CA ASN A 220 10.51 18.78 -34.64
C ASN A 220 11.20 20.09 -34.23
N ILE A 221 12.17 20.52 -35.03
CA ILE A 221 13.04 21.68 -34.75
C ILE A 221 12.92 22.69 -35.91
N LEU A 222 12.54 23.92 -35.57
CA LEU A 222 12.73 25.08 -36.44
C LEU A 222 14.18 25.57 -36.36
N TYR A 223 14.73 25.96 -37.50
CA TYR A 223 15.91 26.82 -37.59
C TYR A 223 15.55 28.03 -38.45
N ASN A 224 15.78 29.24 -37.93
CA ASN A 224 15.41 30.52 -38.57
C ASN A 224 13.97 30.53 -39.15
N GLY A 225 13.01 30.04 -38.37
CA GLY A 225 11.59 30.06 -38.74
C GLY A 225 11.13 29.00 -39.76
N ARG A 226 12.02 28.09 -40.21
CA ARG A 226 11.66 26.97 -41.10
C ARG A 226 11.80 25.64 -40.39
N GLU A 227 10.85 24.73 -40.60
CA GLU A 227 10.91 23.36 -40.09
C GLU A 227 11.95 22.57 -40.89
N MET A 228 13.04 22.21 -40.21
CA MET A 228 14.26 21.72 -40.86
C MET A 228 14.62 20.30 -40.44
N TYR A 229 14.22 19.87 -39.23
CA TYR A 229 14.55 18.54 -38.71
C TYR A 229 13.40 17.93 -37.92
N CYS A 230 13.09 16.68 -38.23
CA CYS A 230 12.40 15.75 -37.34
C CYS A 230 13.44 14.74 -36.82
N LEU A 231 13.72 14.78 -35.52
CA LEU A 231 14.58 13.80 -34.85
C LEU A 231 13.71 12.72 -34.22
N GLU A 232 13.91 11.47 -34.63
CA GLU A 232 13.33 10.31 -33.95
C GLU A 232 14.32 9.75 -32.92
N LYS A 233 13.97 9.81 -31.62
CA LYS A 233 14.82 9.29 -30.54
C LYS A 233 14.04 8.37 -29.59
N ARG A 234 14.62 7.21 -29.30
CA ARG A 234 14.13 6.26 -28.28
C ARG A 234 15.02 6.33 -27.04
N PRO A 235 14.64 7.07 -25.98
CA PRO A 235 15.43 7.13 -24.76
C PRO A 235 15.45 5.76 -24.07
N LYS A 236 16.63 5.31 -23.64
CA LYS A 236 16.83 4.07 -22.87
C LYS A 236 16.46 4.30 -21.40
N ILE A 237 15.18 4.50 -21.12
CA ILE A 237 14.68 4.70 -19.75
C ILE A 237 14.74 3.37 -18.99
N LYS A 238 15.35 3.39 -17.81
CA LYS A 238 15.33 2.26 -16.86
C LYS A 238 14.10 2.44 -15.96
N TRP A 239 13.17 1.50 -16.02
CA TRP A 239 11.93 1.54 -15.25
C TRP A 239 12.01 0.66 -14.01
N ARG A 240 11.31 1.05 -12.93
CA ARG A 240 10.92 0.14 -11.83
C ARG A 240 9.40 0.07 -11.70
N GLY A 241 8.82 -1.10 -11.48
CA GLY A 241 7.38 -1.25 -11.31
C GLY A 241 6.90 -2.65 -11.71
N ALA A 242 5.60 -2.82 -11.84
CA ALA A 242 5.05 -4.03 -12.44
C ALA A 242 3.85 -3.72 -13.34
N SER A 243 3.57 -4.65 -14.23
CA SER A 243 2.39 -4.63 -15.10
C SER A 243 1.74 -6.00 -15.12
N LEU A 244 0.43 -6.05 -14.96
CA LEU A 244 -0.39 -7.24 -15.18
C LEU A 244 -0.61 -7.45 -16.69
N ILE A 245 -0.52 -8.69 -17.18
CA ILE A 245 -0.78 -9.03 -18.59
C ILE A 245 -2.21 -9.57 -18.72
N LYS A 246 -3.16 -8.69 -19.04
CA LYS A 246 -4.60 -9.00 -19.18
C LYS A 246 -5.00 -8.91 -20.65
N ASN A 247 -5.58 -9.97 -21.21
CA ASN A 247 -6.02 -10.04 -22.62
C ASN A 247 -4.93 -9.65 -23.64
N LYS A 248 -3.67 -10.08 -23.41
CA LYS A 248 -2.45 -9.70 -24.16
C LYS A 248 -2.02 -8.23 -24.02
N GLU A 249 -2.82 -7.38 -23.39
CA GLU A 249 -2.44 -6.01 -23.02
C GLU A 249 -1.67 -5.98 -21.70
N LYS A 250 -0.90 -4.92 -21.48
CA LYS A 250 -0.21 -4.66 -20.21
C LYS A 250 -0.92 -3.54 -19.48
N VAL A 251 -1.35 -3.80 -18.24
CA VAL A 251 -1.95 -2.83 -17.32
C VAL A 251 -0.93 -2.54 -16.23
N VAL A 252 -0.57 -1.28 -15.98
CA VAL A 252 0.45 -0.91 -14.99
C VAL A 252 -0.20 -0.76 -13.64
N LEU A 253 0.47 -1.34 -12.65
CA LEU A 253 0.05 -1.27 -11.28
C LEU A 253 0.80 -0.12 -10.61
N THR A 254 0.06 0.72 -9.89
CA THR A 254 0.54 1.88 -9.14
C THR A 254 0.10 1.77 -7.69
N LYS A 255 0.67 2.57 -6.79
CA LYS A 255 0.26 2.62 -5.37
C LYS A 255 -1.22 3.02 -5.15
N GLN A 256 -1.89 3.55 -6.18
CA GLN A 256 -3.32 3.90 -6.17
C GLN A 256 -4.21 2.76 -6.68
N CYS A 257 -3.65 1.72 -7.30
CA CYS A 257 -4.42 0.58 -7.76
C CYS A 257 -4.89 -0.26 -6.57
N ILE A 258 -6.21 -0.47 -6.50
CA ILE A 258 -6.84 -1.61 -5.83
C ILE A 258 -6.91 -2.72 -6.87
N ILE A 259 -6.45 -3.92 -6.55
CA ILE A 259 -6.48 -5.08 -7.47
C ILE A 259 -7.18 -6.27 -6.81
N GLU A 260 -8.05 -6.94 -7.56
CA GLU A 260 -8.69 -8.17 -7.09
C GLU A 260 -7.68 -9.34 -7.15
N GLN A 261 -7.72 -10.20 -6.14
CA GLN A 261 -6.90 -11.40 -6.02
C GLN A 261 -7.04 -12.29 -7.26
N GLU A 262 -8.27 -12.43 -7.76
CA GLU A 262 -8.61 -13.21 -8.94
C GLU A 262 -7.89 -12.68 -10.19
N GLU A 263 -7.61 -11.37 -10.28
CA GLU A 263 -6.80 -10.82 -11.38
C GLU A 263 -5.32 -11.22 -11.27
N LEU A 264 -4.74 -11.18 -10.07
CA LEU A 264 -3.33 -11.56 -9.82
C LEU A 264 -3.06 -13.06 -10.00
N ILE A 265 -4.07 -13.90 -9.74
CA ILE A 265 -3.97 -15.35 -9.91
C ILE A 265 -4.11 -15.76 -11.38
N ASN A 266 -5.01 -15.10 -12.13
CA ASN A 266 -5.34 -15.49 -13.51
C ASN A 266 -4.51 -14.77 -14.59
N ASN A 267 -3.88 -13.64 -14.28
CA ASN A 267 -3.13 -12.85 -15.26
C ASN A 267 -1.64 -12.73 -14.86
N PRO A 268 -0.68 -12.99 -15.77
CA PRO A 268 0.73 -12.94 -15.43
C PRO A 268 1.19 -11.53 -15.02
N LEU A 269 1.82 -11.42 -13.84
CA LEU A 269 2.49 -10.22 -13.39
C LEU A 269 3.92 -10.16 -14.00
N GLN A 270 4.22 -9.10 -14.73
CA GLN A 270 5.58 -8.80 -15.19
C GLN A 270 6.20 -7.69 -14.33
N VAL A 271 7.32 -8.00 -13.66
CA VAL A 271 8.08 -7.01 -12.88
C VAL A 271 9.18 -6.39 -13.73
N HIS A 272 9.17 -5.07 -13.83
CA HIS A 272 10.17 -4.28 -14.55
C HIS A 272 11.17 -3.74 -13.55
N LEU A 273 12.45 -4.05 -13.73
CA LEU A 273 13.52 -3.66 -12.81
C LEU A 273 14.81 -3.31 -13.57
N PRO A 274 15.56 -2.29 -13.12
CA PRO A 274 16.90 -1.99 -13.61
C PRO A 274 17.89 -3.12 -13.30
N ALA A 275 18.94 -3.24 -14.13
CA ALA A 275 19.98 -4.27 -13.95
C ALA A 275 20.70 -4.18 -12.59
N ASN A 276 21.02 -2.98 -12.11
CA ASN A 276 21.70 -2.77 -10.82
C ASN A 276 20.83 -3.16 -9.61
N TRP A 277 19.50 -3.15 -9.71
CA TRP A 277 18.63 -3.66 -8.64
C TRP A 277 18.74 -5.17 -8.44
N ARG A 278 19.12 -5.91 -9.50
CA ARG A 278 19.39 -7.35 -9.48
C ARG A 278 20.81 -7.67 -9.03
N GLN A 279 21.77 -6.76 -9.21
CA GLN A 279 23.20 -6.97 -8.99
C GLN A 279 23.75 -6.42 -7.66
N LYS A 280 22.97 -5.68 -6.84
CA LYS A 280 23.39 -5.34 -5.45
C LYS A 280 23.82 -6.65 -4.75
N GLU A 281 25.06 -6.68 -4.25
CA GLU A 281 25.80 -7.86 -3.70
C GLU A 281 25.15 -8.55 -2.48
N ASN A 282 23.96 -8.13 -2.10
CA ASN A 282 23.22 -8.63 -0.97
C ASN A 282 22.63 -10.01 -1.32
N ARG A 283 23.00 -11.06 -0.56
CA ARG A 283 22.56 -12.46 -0.76
C ARG A 283 21.03 -12.65 -0.78
N GLN A 284 20.27 -11.66 -0.31
CA GLN A 284 18.82 -11.66 -0.29
C GLN A 284 18.22 -11.25 -1.64
N LYS A 285 17.49 -12.20 -2.24
CA LYS A 285 16.66 -12.02 -3.43
C LYS A 285 15.52 -11.02 -3.17
N LEU A 286 15.03 -10.40 -4.24
CA LEU A 286 13.81 -9.58 -4.20
C LEU A 286 12.59 -10.50 -4.25
N CYS A 287 11.60 -10.22 -3.41
CA CYS A 287 10.35 -10.95 -3.33
C CYS A 287 9.16 -10.05 -3.66
N LEU A 288 8.11 -10.67 -4.18
CA LEU A 288 6.76 -10.13 -4.16
C LEU A 288 6.11 -10.52 -2.84
N MET A 289 5.48 -9.56 -2.19
CA MET A 289 4.85 -9.73 -0.89
C MET A 289 3.48 -9.09 -0.88
N GLU A 290 2.48 -9.74 -0.31
CA GLU A 290 1.23 -9.11 0.10
C GLU A 290 1.40 -8.64 1.54
N GLY A 291 1.68 -7.35 1.70
CA GLY A 291 2.05 -6.80 3.00
C GLY A 291 3.33 -7.42 3.56
N TYR A 292 3.22 -8.23 4.61
CA TYR A 292 4.32 -9.03 5.17
C TYR A 292 4.33 -10.50 4.72
N GLN A 293 3.29 -10.98 4.03
CA GLN A 293 3.27 -12.33 3.48
C GLN A 293 4.22 -12.41 2.28
N ILE A 294 5.20 -13.31 2.32
CA ILE A 294 6.04 -13.58 1.14
C ILE A 294 5.24 -14.46 0.18
N LEU A 295 5.05 -14.00 -1.06
CA LEU A 295 4.34 -14.75 -2.10
C LEU A 295 5.33 -15.59 -2.90
N GLU A 296 6.19 -14.93 -3.69
CA GLU A 296 7.18 -15.59 -4.56
C GLU A 296 8.45 -14.73 -4.73
N GLU A 297 9.54 -15.37 -5.18
CA GLU A 297 10.71 -14.66 -5.71
C GLU A 297 10.36 -13.92 -7.02
N VAL A 298 10.99 -12.77 -7.22
CA VAL A 298 10.78 -11.93 -8.41
C VAL A 298 11.49 -12.51 -9.62
N LYS A 299 10.71 -13.01 -10.58
CA LYS A 299 11.22 -13.46 -11.88
C LYS A 299 11.23 -12.30 -12.90
N THR A 300 12.04 -12.44 -13.93
CA THR A 300 12.20 -11.46 -15.02
C THR A 300 11.18 -11.68 -16.15
N SER A 301 10.77 -12.93 -16.33
CA SER A 301 9.60 -13.33 -17.11
C SER A 301 8.30 -12.97 -16.37
N PRO A 302 7.18 -12.77 -17.09
CA PRO A 302 5.86 -12.73 -16.45
C PRO A 302 5.60 -14.01 -15.66
N GLN A 303 4.92 -13.89 -14.51
CA GLN A 303 4.55 -15.02 -13.65
C GLN A 303 3.16 -14.83 -13.04
N LEU A 304 2.37 -15.90 -12.97
CA LEU A 304 1.13 -15.93 -12.18
C LEU A 304 1.48 -15.96 -10.69
N LEU A 305 0.74 -15.24 -9.84
CA LEU A 305 0.97 -15.29 -8.40
C LEU A 305 0.13 -16.38 -7.74
N LYS A 306 0.74 -17.06 -6.78
CA LYS A 306 0.09 -18.09 -5.95
C LYS A 306 -0.08 -17.60 -4.52
N ASN A 307 -1.05 -18.17 -3.81
CA ASN A 307 -1.28 -17.94 -2.38
C ASN A 307 -1.51 -16.48 -1.97
N VAL A 308 -1.94 -15.61 -2.90
CA VAL A 308 -2.47 -14.27 -2.61
C VAL A 308 -3.62 -14.41 -1.59
N GLY A 309 -3.68 -13.52 -0.61
CA GLY A 309 -4.69 -13.52 0.47
C GLY A 309 -5.90 -12.64 0.16
N GLY A 310 -5.67 -11.45 -0.40
CA GLY A 310 -6.71 -10.47 -0.73
C GLY A 310 -7.36 -9.79 0.49
N PHE A 311 -6.60 -9.63 1.59
CA PHE A 311 -7.12 -9.08 2.86
C PHE A 311 -6.83 -7.57 3.03
N GLY A 312 -6.73 -6.81 1.93
CA GLY A 312 -6.53 -5.36 1.95
C GLY A 312 -5.09 -4.91 2.18
N ALA A 313 -4.12 -5.82 2.12
CA ALA A 313 -2.72 -5.49 2.25
C ALA A 313 -2.14 -5.04 0.89
N PRO A 314 -1.13 -4.15 0.87
CA PRO A 314 -0.51 -3.69 -0.38
C PRO A 314 0.32 -4.81 -1.03
N LEU A 315 0.27 -4.90 -2.36
CA LEU A 315 1.22 -5.72 -3.11
C LEU A 315 2.54 -4.95 -3.22
N ILE A 316 3.61 -5.45 -2.63
CA ILE A 316 4.92 -4.79 -2.58
C ILE A 316 6.04 -5.65 -3.17
N LEU A 317 7.06 -4.96 -3.67
CA LEU A 317 8.33 -5.50 -4.13
C LEU A 317 9.43 -5.04 -3.17
N LYS A 318 10.05 -5.99 -2.46
CA LYS A 318 10.99 -5.71 -1.36
C LYS A 318 11.89 -6.94 -1.11
N ARG A 319 13.08 -6.76 -0.50
CA ARG A 319 13.81 -7.86 0.13
C ARG A 319 13.18 -8.15 1.49
N PRO A 320 12.82 -9.40 1.85
CA PRO A 320 12.00 -9.68 3.02
C PRO A 320 12.51 -9.13 4.35
N TYR A 321 13.83 -8.96 4.50
CA TYR A 321 14.47 -8.57 5.75
C TYR A 321 15.33 -7.30 5.58
N ASN A 322 15.42 -6.48 6.63
CA ASN A 322 16.34 -5.32 6.73
C ASN A 322 16.32 -4.30 5.56
N SER A 323 15.26 -4.28 4.74
CA SER A 323 15.22 -3.49 3.50
C SER A 323 14.40 -2.20 3.64
N GLN A 324 15.08 -1.05 3.46
CA GLN A 324 14.42 0.24 3.20
C GLN A 324 13.89 0.31 1.78
N ASP A 325 14.59 -0.30 0.81
CA ASP A 325 14.15 -0.43 -0.58
C ASP A 325 12.81 -1.20 -0.62
N MET A 326 11.72 -0.47 -0.83
CA MET A 326 10.36 -0.96 -0.99
C MET A 326 9.68 -0.24 -2.16
N LEU A 327 9.04 -1.01 -3.03
CA LEU A 327 8.22 -0.50 -4.12
C LEU A 327 6.80 -1.04 -3.95
N VAL A 328 5.85 -0.16 -3.62
CA VAL A 328 4.42 -0.51 -3.64
C VAL A 328 3.99 -0.64 -5.09
N ILE A 329 3.56 -1.83 -5.49
CA ILE A 329 3.08 -2.17 -6.82
C ILE A 329 1.57 -1.90 -6.93
N ALA A 330 0.79 -2.36 -5.94
CA ALA A 330 -0.62 -2.02 -5.78
C ALA A 330 -0.84 -1.55 -4.34
N GLY A 331 -1.69 -0.55 -4.15
CA GLY A 331 -2.00 0.00 -2.82
C GLY A 331 -2.77 -0.99 -1.96
N GLU A 332 -3.59 -1.83 -2.58
CA GLU A 332 -4.46 -2.77 -1.89
C GLU A 332 -4.73 -4.00 -2.78
N VAL A 333 -4.75 -5.19 -2.18
CA VAL A 333 -5.26 -6.42 -2.80
C VAL A 333 -6.55 -6.83 -2.10
N GLN A 334 -7.65 -6.96 -2.84
CA GLN A 334 -8.96 -7.39 -2.33
C GLN A 334 -9.29 -8.81 -2.78
N ASN A 335 -10.21 -9.49 -2.10
CA ASN A 335 -10.83 -10.71 -2.58
C ASN A 335 -12.35 -10.53 -2.53
N ARG A 336 -13.00 -10.33 -3.68
CA ARG A 336 -14.47 -10.40 -3.79
C ARG A 336 -14.99 -11.78 -4.16
N GLY A 337 -14.10 -12.71 -4.53
CA GLY A 337 -14.47 -14.05 -4.98
C GLY A 337 -15.16 -13.99 -6.34
N MET A 338 -16.29 -14.68 -6.47
CA MET A 338 -17.01 -14.74 -7.76
C MET A 338 -17.91 -13.54 -8.05
N ILE A 339 -18.22 -12.67 -7.08
CA ILE A 339 -19.09 -11.51 -7.34
C ILE A 339 -18.29 -10.42 -8.06
N ARG A 340 -18.75 -10.05 -9.27
CA ARG A 340 -18.17 -8.97 -10.08
C ARG A 340 -18.71 -7.61 -9.65
N GLU A 341 -20.04 -7.51 -9.55
CA GLU A 341 -20.77 -6.25 -9.45
C GLU A 341 -22.19 -6.49 -8.90
N ILE A 342 -22.77 -5.47 -8.27
CA ILE A 342 -24.13 -5.50 -7.75
C ILE A 342 -24.85 -4.23 -8.18
N TYR A 343 -26.07 -4.35 -8.70
CA TYR A 343 -26.91 -3.23 -9.15
C TYR A 343 -28.30 -3.30 -8.51
N SER A 344 -28.64 -2.30 -7.69
CA SER A 344 -29.98 -2.12 -7.13
C SER A 344 -30.84 -1.29 -8.09
N ASP A 345 -31.98 -1.82 -8.52
CA ASP A 345 -33.02 -1.10 -9.25
C ASP A 345 -34.13 -0.67 -8.26
N ALA A 346 -34.13 0.62 -7.91
CA ALA A 346 -35.10 1.22 -7.00
C ALA A 346 -36.55 1.24 -7.56
N ARG A 347 -36.74 1.21 -8.88
CA ARG A 347 -38.09 1.16 -9.50
C ARG A 347 -38.68 -0.24 -9.38
N LEU A 348 -37.87 -1.27 -9.62
CA LEU A 348 -38.30 -2.67 -9.52
C LEU A 348 -38.19 -3.23 -8.09
N LYS A 349 -37.52 -2.52 -7.18
CA LYS A 349 -37.15 -2.96 -5.82
C LYS A 349 -36.41 -4.31 -5.82
N LYS A 350 -35.58 -4.51 -6.85
CA LYS A 350 -34.78 -5.71 -7.06
C LYS A 350 -33.30 -5.35 -7.06
N THR A 351 -32.47 -6.31 -6.69
CA THR A 351 -31.03 -6.18 -6.86
C THR A 351 -30.50 -7.33 -7.71
N LEU A 352 -29.69 -6.98 -8.71
CA LEU A 352 -28.99 -7.90 -9.59
C LEU A 352 -27.56 -8.09 -9.06
N ILE A 353 -27.20 -9.32 -8.74
CA ILE A 353 -25.84 -9.75 -8.38
C ILE A 353 -25.24 -10.39 -9.63
N LYS A 354 -24.16 -9.84 -10.19
CA LYS A 354 -23.47 -10.46 -11.34
C LYS A 354 -22.14 -11.08 -10.93
N PHE A 355 -21.80 -12.18 -11.58
CA PHE A 355 -20.63 -12.99 -11.28
C PHE A 355 -19.51 -12.82 -12.34
N ASN A 356 -18.31 -13.29 -12.01
CA ASN A 356 -17.15 -13.25 -12.92
C ASN A 356 -17.22 -14.32 -14.03
N CYS A 357 -18.08 -15.32 -13.88
CA CYS A 357 -18.42 -16.35 -14.86
C CYS A 357 -19.85 -16.83 -14.62
N ALA A 358 -20.41 -17.62 -15.56
CA ALA A 358 -21.69 -18.28 -15.34
C ALA A 358 -21.65 -19.13 -14.04
N TYR A 359 -22.70 -19.02 -13.22
CA TYR A 359 -22.76 -19.64 -11.90
C TYR A 359 -24.19 -20.09 -11.58
N GLU A 360 -24.41 -21.40 -11.65
CA GLU A 360 -25.73 -22.03 -11.61
C GLU A 360 -26.36 -21.99 -10.21
N LEU A 361 -27.63 -21.58 -10.13
CA LEU A 361 -28.36 -21.46 -8.87
C LEU A 361 -28.92 -22.81 -8.41
N GLY A 362 -28.11 -23.58 -7.67
CA GLY A 362 -28.57 -24.76 -6.93
C GLY A 362 -29.20 -24.45 -5.57
N GLU A 363 -29.99 -25.38 -5.03
CA GLU A 363 -30.78 -25.25 -3.78
C GLU A 363 -29.97 -24.93 -2.51
N GLU A 364 -28.68 -25.26 -2.49
CA GLU A 364 -27.79 -25.06 -1.32
C GLU A 364 -27.04 -23.72 -1.36
N HIS A 365 -27.44 -22.81 -2.26
CA HIS A 365 -26.96 -21.43 -2.28
C HIS A 365 -27.73 -20.56 -1.29
N GLN A 366 -26.99 -19.71 -0.60
CA GLN A 366 -27.52 -18.77 0.37
C GLN A 366 -26.95 -17.38 0.07
N VAL A 367 -27.80 -16.36 0.13
CA VAL A 367 -27.38 -14.95 -0.01
C VAL A 367 -27.69 -14.25 1.30
N PHE A 368 -26.69 -13.59 1.87
CA PHE A 368 -26.83 -12.82 3.10
C PHE A 368 -26.54 -11.35 2.85
N ILE A 369 -27.36 -10.48 3.44
CA ILE A 369 -27.18 -9.03 3.44
C ILE A 369 -26.75 -8.63 4.85
N TRP A 370 -25.57 -8.03 4.97
CA TRP A 370 -25.07 -7.45 6.22
C TRP A 370 -25.22 -5.94 6.13
N ASP A 371 -26.18 -5.37 6.88
CA ASP A 371 -26.53 -3.96 6.76
C ASP A 371 -25.89 -3.06 7.83
N SER A 372 -26.12 -1.76 7.66
CA SER A 372 -25.63 -0.68 8.53
C SER A 372 -25.97 -0.84 10.02
N THR A 373 -26.97 -1.64 10.38
CA THR A 373 -27.33 -1.92 11.77
C THR A 373 -26.47 -3.00 12.42
N CYS A 374 -25.47 -3.51 11.68
CA CYS A 374 -24.69 -4.71 11.99
C CYS A 374 -25.52 -6.01 12.00
N THR A 375 -26.75 -5.99 11.50
CA THR A 375 -27.61 -7.17 11.39
C THR A 375 -27.30 -7.95 10.11
N LEU A 376 -27.20 -9.28 10.23
CA LEU A 376 -27.15 -10.18 9.08
C LEU A 376 -28.56 -10.71 8.78
N ARG A 377 -28.99 -10.59 7.52
CA ARG A 377 -30.29 -11.10 7.04
C ARG A 377 -30.05 -12.07 5.89
N GLU A 378 -30.57 -13.29 6.02
CA GLU A 378 -30.61 -14.26 4.92
C GLU A 378 -31.73 -13.90 3.93
N VAL A 379 -31.43 -14.01 2.64
CA VAL A 379 -32.41 -14.00 1.55
C VAL A 379 -32.84 -15.44 1.31
N PRO A 380 -34.12 -15.79 1.49
CA PRO A 380 -34.60 -17.15 1.26
C PRO A 380 -34.27 -17.63 -0.15
N GLY A 381 -33.78 -18.87 -0.30
CA GLY A 381 -33.33 -19.40 -1.60
C GLY A 381 -34.43 -19.37 -2.68
N ASN A 382 -35.68 -19.62 -2.30
CA ASN A 382 -36.86 -19.53 -3.18
C ASN A 382 -37.22 -18.09 -3.63
N CYS A 383 -36.56 -17.07 -3.09
CA CYS A 383 -36.66 -15.69 -3.55
C CYS A 383 -35.57 -15.30 -4.56
N ILE A 384 -34.52 -16.13 -4.73
CA ILE A 384 -33.43 -15.87 -5.67
C ILE A 384 -33.83 -16.41 -7.04
N VAL A 385 -33.67 -15.59 -8.08
CA VAL A 385 -34.02 -15.96 -9.47
C VAL A 385 -32.81 -15.77 -10.37
N GLN A 386 -32.34 -16.83 -11.02
CA GLN A 386 -31.26 -16.75 -12.00
C GLN A 386 -31.73 -16.02 -13.27
N SER A 387 -30.87 -15.19 -13.86
CA SER A 387 -31.11 -14.53 -15.15
C SER A 387 -30.84 -15.45 -16.34
N GLU A 388 -31.40 -15.11 -17.50
CA GLU A 388 -31.29 -15.89 -18.75
C GLU A 388 -29.85 -16.04 -19.26
N ASP A 389 -28.96 -15.09 -18.94
CA ASP A 389 -27.52 -15.12 -19.28
C ASP A 389 -26.69 -16.04 -18.37
N ASN A 390 -27.29 -16.60 -17.31
CA ASN A 390 -26.67 -17.48 -16.32
C ASN A 390 -25.46 -16.91 -15.55
N ASP A 391 -25.07 -15.64 -15.77
CA ASP A 391 -23.97 -14.97 -15.06
C ASP A 391 -24.46 -14.09 -13.90
N SER A 392 -25.77 -14.01 -13.68
CA SER A 392 -26.36 -13.12 -12.67
C SER A 392 -27.59 -13.70 -11.96
N TRP A 393 -27.86 -13.20 -10.74
CA TRP A 393 -29.04 -13.56 -9.93
C TRP A 393 -29.79 -12.30 -9.48
N TYR A 394 -31.12 -12.34 -9.50
CA TYR A 394 -32.01 -11.33 -8.94
C TYR A 394 -32.44 -11.72 -7.52
N ILE A 395 -32.46 -10.74 -6.61
CA ILE A 395 -33.13 -10.83 -5.31
C ILE A 395 -34.22 -9.74 -5.18
N PRO A 396 -35.33 -9.98 -4.44
CA PRO A 396 -36.50 -9.08 -4.41
C PRO A 396 -36.36 -7.97 -3.36
N PHE A 397 -35.14 -7.45 -3.19
CA PHE A 397 -34.82 -6.41 -2.22
C PHE A 397 -33.86 -5.40 -2.85
N GLU A 398 -33.99 -4.13 -2.48
CA GLU A 398 -33.01 -3.09 -2.76
C GLU A 398 -31.87 -3.19 -1.75
N ILE A 399 -30.61 -3.16 -2.21
CA ILE A 399 -29.43 -3.18 -1.34
C ILE A 399 -28.91 -1.75 -1.17
N SER A 400 -28.78 -1.30 0.08
CA SER A 400 -28.23 0.01 0.44
C SER A 400 -26.72 0.09 0.12
N PRO A 401 -26.20 1.26 -0.28
CA PRO A 401 -24.76 1.54 -0.35
C PRO A 401 -24.02 1.38 0.99
N ASP A 402 -24.74 1.31 2.10
CA ASP A 402 -24.24 1.05 3.45
C ASP A 402 -24.27 -0.44 3.84
N SER A 403 -24.50 -1.36 2.90
CA SER A 403 -24.57 -2.80 3.12
C SER A 403 -23.45 -3.58 2.42
N ALA A 404 -23.17 -4.78 2.94
CA ALA A 404 -22.42 -5.83 2.27
C ALA A 404 -23.32 -7.00 1.89
N VAL A 405 -22.91 -7.74 0.86
CA VAL A 405 -23.64 -8.87 0.28
C VAL A 405 -22.69 -10.05 0.20
N MET A 406 -23.13 -11.19 0.70
CA MET A 406 -22.34 -12.39 0.86
C MET A 406 -23.05 -13.57 0.22
N VAL A 407 -22.38 -14.25 -0.70
CA VAL A 407 -22.90 -15.44 -1.37
C VAL A 407 -22.16 -16.67 -0.83
N ALA A 408 -22.92 -17.67 -0.42
CA ALA A 408 -22.43 -18.95 0.09
C ALA A 408 -23.02 -20.12 -0.69
N TYR A 409 -22.29 -21.23 -0.73
CA TYR A 409 -22.75 -22.54 -1.21
C TYR A 409 -22.40 -23.58 -0.13
N ARG A 410 -23.40 -24.30 0.39
CA ARG A 410 -23.25 -25.24 1.54
C ARG A 410 -22.63 -24.59 2.80
N GLY A 411 -22.77 -23.27 2.95
CA GLY A 411 -22.14 -22.45 4.00
C GLY A 411 -20.73 -21.95 3.71
N LEU A 412 -20.07 -22.44 2.65
CA LEU A 412 -18.75 -21.98 2.22
C LEU A 412 -18.88 -20.73 1.33
N ARG A 413 -17.97 -19.77 1.49
CA ARG A 413 -17.99 -18.52 0.73
C ARG A 413 -17.74 -18.74 -0.77
N VAL A 414 -18.65 -18.23 -1.58
CA VAL A 414 -18.52 -18.06 -3.05
C VAL A 414 -17.98 -16.66 -3.37
N GLY A 415 -18.47 -15.63 -2.67
CA GLY A 415 -18.00 -14.27 -2.85
C GLY A 415 -18.58 -13.28 -1.84
N THR A 416 -18.05 -12.07 -1.86
CA THR A 416 -18.48 -10.97 -0.98
C THR A 416 -18.28 -9.64 -1.69
N TRP A 417 -19.31 -8.80 -1.66
CA TRP A 417 -19.32 -7.44 -2.18
C TRP A 417 -19.72 -6.50 -1.05
N TRP A 418 -19.29 -5.24 -1.12
CA TRP A 418 -19.69 -4.20 -0.18
C TRP A 418 -19.86 -2.87 -0.90
N GLY A 419 -20.86 -2.10 -0.49
CA GLY A 419 -21.06 -0.74 -0.98
C GLY A 419 -19.97 0.21 -0.45
N GLU A 420 -19.75 1.30 -1.17
CA GLU A 420 -18.70 2.29 -0.85
C GLU A 420 -18.82 2.89 0.56
N ARG A 421 -20.03 2.91 1.12
CA ARG A 421 -20.31 3.46 2.46
C ARG A 421 -20.35 2.41 3.57
N PHE A 422 -20.28 1.11 3.23
CA PHE A 422 -20.35 0.03 4.21
C PHE A 422 -19.31 0.17 5.34
N PHE A 423 -18.02 0.33 5.04
CA PHE A 423 -17.00 0.50 6.09
C PHE A 423 -17.14 1.81 6.89
N PRO A 424 -17.32 3.00 6.26
CA PRO A 424 -17.63 4.23 7.00
C PRO A 424 -18.83 4.10 7.95
N THR A 425 -19.85 3.34 7.58
CA THR A 425 -21.05 3.15 8.40
C THR A 425 -20.85 2.09 9.49
N LEU A 426 -20.16 0.98 9.20
CA LEU A 426 -19.72 -0.01 10.19
C LEU A 426 -18.82 0.63 11.28
N LEU A 427 -17.90 1.52 10.88
CA LEU A 427 -17.04 2.32 11.76
C LEU A 427 -17.80 3.25 12.71
N ARG A 428 -19.00 3.70 12.32
CA ARG A 428 -19.86 4.63 13.09
C ARG A 428 -20.87 3.91 13.97
N SER A 429 -21.10 2.61 13.78
CA SER A 429 -22.03 1.84 14.60
C SER A 429 -21.56 1.78 16.05
N SER A 430 -22.32 2.42 16.95
CA SER A 430 -22.09 2.39 18.39
C SER A 430 -22.57 1.09 19.06
N ARG A 431 -23.26 0.21 18.31
CA ARG A 431 -23.88 -1.01 18.82
C ARG A 431 -23.23 -2.25 18.21
N ILE A 432 -22.09 -2.64 18.75
CA ILE A 432 -21.44 -3.93 18.47
C ILE A 432 -22.17 -5.01 19.28
N ALA A 433 -23.26 -5.54 18.72
CA ALA A 433 -24.13 -6.50 19.42
C ALA A 433 -23.45 -7.87 19.69
N SER A 434 -22.53 -8.29 18.81
CA SER A 434 -21.68 -9.47 19.01
C SER A 434 -20.30 -9.24 18.37
N PRO A 435 -19.27 -8.91 19.18
CA PRO A 435 -17.91 -8.72 18.67
C PRO A 435 -17.36 -9.98 17.98
N THR A 436 -17.71 -11.17 18.49
CA THR A 436 -17.31 -12.47 17.93
C THR A 436 -17.88 -12.66 16.53
N ALA A 437 -19.19 -12.40 16.35
CA ALA A 437 -19.84 -12.56 15.06
C ALA A 437 -19.32 -11.55 14.02
N ILE A 438 -19.09 -10.29 14.42
CA ILE A 438 -18.50 -9.28 13.55
C ILE A 438 -17.08 -9.70 13.12
N ALA A 439 -16.26 -10.19 14.03
CA ALA A 439 -14.92 -10.68 13.71
C ALA A 439 -14.96 -11.94 12.80
N ALA A 440 -15.93 -12.83 13.00
CA ALA A 440 -16.13 -14.04 12.20
C ALA A 440 -16.61 -13.71 10.78
N LEU A 441 -17.52 -12.75 10.62
CA LEU A 441 -18.00 -12.27 9.32
C LEU A 441 -16.92 -11.50 8.56
N LEU A 442 -16.15 -10.63 9.22
CA LEU A 442 -14.98 -9.96 8.62
C LEU A 442 -13.98 -10.97 8.04
N ARG A 443 -13.73 -12.05 8.78
CA ARG A 443 -12.85 -13.15 8.38
C ARG A 443 -13.43 -13.97 7.23
N TRP A 444 -14.66 -14.47 7.39
CA TRP A 444 -15.33 -15.34 6.43
C TRP A 444 -15.53 -14.63 5.09
N GLY A 445 -16.00 -13.38 5.10
CA GLY A 445 -16.22 -12.57 3.91
C GLY A 445 -14.94 -12.14 3.18
N ARG A 446 -13.77 -12.38 3.78
CA ARG A 446 -12.45 -11.89 3.32
C ARG A 446 -12.45 -10.38 3.07
N PHE A 447 -13.06 -9.65 4.00
CA PHE A 447 -13.03 -8.19 3.96
C PHE A 447 -11.58 -7.68 4.02
N PRO A 448 -11.28 -6.52 3.42
CA PRO A 448 -9.92 -5.99 3.30
C PRO A 448 -9.43 -5.40 4.62
N ILE A 449 -9.31 -6.23 5.66
CA ILE A 449 -9.07 -5.78 7.03
C ILE A 449 -7.76 -5.00 7.18
N VAL A 450 -6.71 -5.31 6.41
CA VAL A 450 -5.41 -4.62 6.47
C VAL A 450 -5.41 -3.27 5.72
N SER A 451 -6.49 -2.95 4.99
CA SER A 451 -6.64 -1.67 4.29
C SER A 451 -6.62 -0.49 5.26
N SER A 452 -6.25 0.69 4.76
CA SER A 452 -6.30 1.94 5.55
C SER A 452 -7.71 2.28 6.05
N GLN A 453 -8.76 1.77 5.38
CA GLN A 453 -10.16 2.00 5.74
C GLN A 453 -10.59 1.16 6.96
N LEU A 454 -10.22 -0.13 7.00
CA LEU A 454 -10.65 -1.05 8.06
C LEU A 454 -9.64 -1.23 9.21
N TYR A 455 -8.35 -0.91 9.00
CA TYR A 455 -7.30 -1.26 9.97
C TYR A 455 -7.58 -0.74 11.38
N SER A 456 -8.01 0.52 11.51
CA SER A 456 -8.32 1.13 12.81
C SER A 456 -9.58 0.54 13.47
N PHE A 457 -10.56 0.06 12.69
CA PHE A 457 -11.73 -0.65 13.21
C PHE A 457 -11.33 -1.99 13.83
N VAL A 458 -10.61 -2.81 13.07
CA VAL A 458 -10.21 -4.16 13.50
C VAL A 458 -9.21 -4.10 14.65
N GLN A 459 -8.29 -3.12 14.64
CA GLN A 459 -7.40 -2.88 15.76
C GLN A 459 -8.16 -2.48 17.03
N ARG A 460 -9.16 -1.59 16.94
CA ARG A 460 -10.01 -1.22 18.08
C ARG A 460 -10.84 -2.40 18.57
N LEU A 461 -11.48 -3.14 17.67
CA LEU A 461 -12.27 -4.33 18.00
C LEU A 461 -11.42 -5.37 18.74
N LEU A 462 -10.19 -5.63 18.29
CA LEU A 462 -9.24 -6.52 18.97
C LEU A 462 -8.74 -5.95 20.30
N GLN A 463 -8.60 -4.63 20.46
CA GLN A 463 -8.19 -4.04 21.74
C GLN A 463 -9.29 -4.04 22.79
N THR A 464 -10.55 -3.79 22.39
CA THR A 464 -11.71 -3.77 23.28
C THR A 464 -12.25 -5.18 23.57
N HIS A 465 -12.22 -6.07 22.58
CA HIS A 465 -12.77 -7.42 22.64
C HIS A 465 -11.75 -8.49 22.17
N PRO A 466 -10.52 -8.55 22.71
CA PRO A 466 -9.47 -9.45 22.22
C PRO A 466 -9.89 -10.92 22.26
N THR A 467 -10.61 -11.28 23.32
CA THR A 467 -11.28 -12.55 23.54
C THR A 467 -12.11 -13.00 22.33
N ASP A 468 -13.04 -12.15 21.92
CA ASP A 468 -14.05 -12.48 20.92
C ASP A 468 -13.48 -12.52 19.52
N VAL A 469 -12.58 -11.57 19.21
CA VAL A 469 -11.88 -11.55 17.93
C VAL A 469 -10.95 -12.76 17.80
N ILE A 470 -10.26 -13.17 18.85
CA ILE A 470 -9.38 -14.36 18.80
C ILE A 470 -10.18 -15.66 18.72
N ALA A 471 -11.31 -15.76 19.42
CA ALA A 471 -12.23 -16.88 19.25
C ALA A 471 -12.66 -17.01 17.78
N ALA A 472 -13.10 -15.91 17.17
CA ALA A 472 -13.51 -15.90 15.77
C ALA A 472 -12.37 -16.19 14.77
N TRP A 473 -11.13 -15.78 15.05
CA TRP A 473 -10.00 -15.91 14.12
C TRP A 473 -9.14 -17.16 14.28
N ILE A 474 -9.14 -17.76 15.48
CA ILE A 474 -8.28 -18.91 15.81
C ILE A 474 -9.11 -20.17 16.09
N LEU A 475 -10.30 -20.01 16.68
CA LEU A 475 -11.13 -21.12 17.15
C LEU A 475 -12.30 -21.42 16.19
N ASP A 476 -12.44 -20.64 15.11
CA ASP A 476 -13.51 -20.76 14.11
C ASP A 476 -14.93 -20.53 14.68
N GLU A 477 -15.03 -19.72 15.73
CA GLU A 477 -16.28 -19.42 16.45
C GLU A 477 -17.05 -18.19 15.90
N GLY A 478 -18.32 -18.09 16.24
CA GLY A 478 -19.11 -16.85 16.10
C GLY A 478 -19.77 -16.66 14.73
N LEU A 479 -19.54 -17.54 13.75
CA LEU A 479 -20.34 -17.52 12.53
C LEU A 479 -21.82 -17.77 12.83
N PRO A 480 -22.74 -17.03 12.16
CA PRO A 480 -24.16 -17.38 12.11
C PRO A 480 -24.41 -18.78 11.57
N GLU A 481 -25.57 -19.34 11.93
CA GLU A 481 -26.00 -20.65 11.45
C GLU A 481 -26.02 -20.74 9.92
N GLY A 482 -25.78 -21.94 9.38
CA GLY A 482 -25.61 -22.18 7.95
C GLY A 482 -24.19 -21.89 7.44
N LEU A 483 -23.51 -20.85 7.93
CA LEU A 483 -22.16 -20.48 7.47
C LEU A 483 -21.05 -21.38 8.05
N LYS A 484 -20.00 -21.61 7.26
CA LYS A 484 -18.85 -22.45 7.60
C LYS A 484 -17.54 -21.76 7.20
N HIS A 485 -16.56 -21.77 8.10
CA HIS A 485 -15.19 -21.37 7.76
C HIS A 485 -14.56 -22.36 6.78
N ALA A 486 -13.90 -21.83 5.75
CA ALA A 486 -13.04 -22.61 4.86
C ALA A 486 -11.71 -22.96 5.57
N MET A 487 -10.88 -23.80 4.93
CA MET A 487 -9.54 -24.08 5.43
C MET A 487 -8.70 -22.79 5.46
N VAL A 488 -8.10 -22.50 6.63
CA VAL A 488 -7.36 -21.26 6.90
C VAL A 488 -6.16 -21.11 5.96
N SER A 489 -6.23 -20.12 5.05
CA SER A 489 -5.17 -19.84 4.09
C SER A 489 -3.96 -19.15 4.75
N GLU A 490 -2.77 -19.24 4.14
CA GLU A 490 -1.59 -18.52 4.68
C GLU A 490 -1.77 -17.00 4.63
N GLY A 491 -2.50 -16.46 3.65
CA GLY A 491 -2.82 -15.03 3.57
C GLY A 491 -3.76 -14.55 4.67
N GLU A 492 -4.74 -15.37 5.06
CA GLU A 492 -5.61 -15.12 6.21
C GLU A 492 -4.81 -15.10 7.53
N LYS A 493 -3.90 -16.08 7.72
CA LYS A 493 -2.97 -16.09 8.86
C LYS A 493 -2.08 -14.84 8.85
N ALA A 494 -1.53 -14.48 7.70
CA ALA A 494 -0.66 -13.31 7.56
C ALA A 494 -1.39 -11.98 7.80
N ALA A 495 -2.63 -11.85 7.34
CA ALA A 495 -3.49 -10.69 7.59
C ALA A 495 -3.77 -10.52 9.09
N PHE A 496 -4.06 -11.60 9.82
CA PHE A 496 -4.30 -11.48 11.26
C PHE A 496 -3.01 -11.22 12.08
N ARG A 497 -1.85 -11.73 11.62
CA ARG A 497 -0.54 -11.42 12.25
C ARG A 497 -0.22 -9.92 12.32
N TYR A 498 -0.74 -9.10 11.40
CA TYR A 498 -0.57 -7.64 11.44
C TYR A 498 -0.97 -7.05 12.79
N TYR A 499 -2.06 -7.56 13.37
CA TYR A 499 -2.66 -7.08 14.60
C TYR A 499 -2.03 -7.69 15.84
N LEU A 500 -1.73 -9.00 15.79
CA LEU A 500 -1.25 -9.75 16.95
C LEU A 500 0.12 -9.30 17.49
N LEU A 501 0.93 -8.58 16.71
CA LEU A 501 2.19 -8.00 17.23
C LEU A 501 2.01 -6.71 18.04
N ASP A 502 0.95 -5.92 17.79
CA ASP A 502 0.59 -4.78 18.65
C ASP A 502 -0.24 -5.21 19.85
N LEU A 503 -0.88 -6.38 19.78
CA LEU A 503 -1.62 -6.93 20.89
C LEU A 503 -0.64 -7.28 22.01
N ARG A 504 -0.47 -6.32 22.93
CA ARG A 504 0.05 -6.59 24.27
C ARG A 504 -0.97 -7.47 24.97
N VAL A 505 -0.74 -8.78 24.85
CA VAL A 505 -1.44 -9.86 25.54
C VAL A 505 -1.47 -9.51 27.03
N GLY A 506 -2.56 -8.91 27.50
CA GLY A 506 -2.75 -8.63 28.92
C GLY A 506 -3.04 -9.92 29.69
N ASN A 507 -3.52 -9.81 30.93
CA ASN A 507 -4.05 -10.97 31.64
C ASN A 507 -5.35 -11.51 31.01
N MET A 508 -5.99 -10.76 30.11
CA MET A 508 -7.29 -11.11 29.52
C MET A 508 -7.26 -12.35 28.62
N LEU A 509 -6.22 -12.49 27.78
CA LEU A 509 -6.10 -13.61 26.84
C LEU A 509 -5.80 -14.93 27.57
N ASN A 510 -5.00 -14.85 28.64
CA ASN A 510 -4.87 -15.90 29.64
C ASN A 510 -6.24 -16.24 30.23
N GLN A 511 -6.92 -15.25 30.81
CA GLN A 511 -8.18 -15.49 31.51
C GLN A 511 -9.19 -16.16 30.59
N LEU A 512 -9.23 -15.87 29.29
CA LEU A 512 -10.13 -16.57 28.37
C LEU A 512 -9.65 -17.99 28.01
N MET A 513 -8.43 -18.13 27.50
CA MET A 513 -7.91 -19.44 27.09
C MET A 513 -7.87 -20.42 28.26
N ILE A 514 -7.63 -19.90 29.48
CA ILE A 514 -7.78 -20.63 30.73
C ILE A 514 -9.27 -20.85 31.04
N SER A 515 -10.12 -19.85 31.25
CA SER A 515 -11.51 -20.07 31.70
C SER A 515 -12.40 -20.91 30.76
N ARG A 516 -12.17 -20.87 29.44
CA ARG A 516 -12.94 -21.67 28.48
C ARG A 516 -12.52 -23.15 28.42
N TYR A 517 -11.29 -23.47 28.79
CA TYR A 517 -10.73 -24.83 28.64
C TYR A 517 -10.15 -25.44 29.93
N PHE A 518 -10.02 -24.63 30.98
CA PHE A 518 -9.55 -24.97 32.31
C PHE A 518 -10.52 -24.39 33.34
N THR A 519 -11.43 -25.22 33.83
CA THR A 519 -12.32 -24.87 34.94
C THR A 519 -11.57 -24.55 36.25
N ARG A 520 -10.34 -25.05 36.41
CA ARG A 520 -9.24 -24.52 37.25
C ARG A 520 -7.92 -25.23 36.87
N PRO A 521 -6.80 -24.52 36.63
CA PRO A 521 -5.50 -25.17 36.38
C PRO A 521 -5.05 -26.12 37.49
N THR A 522 -5.40 -25.81 38.74
CA THR A 522 -5.00 -26.57 39.95
C THR A 522 -5.64 -27.96 40.07
N GLN A 523 -6.58 -28.32 39.21
CA GLN A 523 -7.23 -29.65 39.20
C GLN A 523 -6.83 -30.50 37.98
N GLN A 524 -6.11 -29.95 37.01
CA GLN A 524 -5.72 -30.68 35.80
C GLN A 524 -4.30 -31.27 35.92
N THR A 525 -4.12 -32.42 35.30
CA THR A 525 -2.81 -33.06 35.15
C THR A 525 -1.94 -32.32 34.14
N ILE A 526 -0.62 -32.47 34.28
CA ILE A 526 0.35 -31.93 33.31
C ILE A 526 0.08 -32.47 31.89
N ASP A 527 -0.45 -33.69 31.78
CA ASP A 527 -0.78 -34.35 30.51
C ASP A 527 -1.96 -33.66 29.80
N GLU A 528 -2.99 -33.24 30.53
CA GLU A 528 -4.13 -32.47 29.99
C GLU A 528 -3.68 -31.08 29.54
N ILE A 529 -2.84 -30.41 30.33
CA ILE A 529 -2.25 -29.11 29.97
C ILE A 529 -1.41 -29.23 28.69
N ILE A 530 -0.59 -30.28 28.55
CA ILE A 530 0.20 -30.54 27.34
C ILE A 530 -0.70 -30.83 26.16
N LYS A 531 -1.72 -31.69 26.30
CA LYS A 531 -2.69 -32.01 25.23
C LYS A 531 -3.40 -30.75 24.73
N TYR A 532 -3.81 -29.88 25.65
CA TYR A 532 -4.40 -28.58 25.33
C TYR A 532 -3.41 -27.67 24.58
N LEU A 533 -2.16 -27.59 25.06
CA LEU A 533 -1.12 -26.79 24.42
C LEU A 533 -0.74 -27.33 23.03
N GLY A 534 -0.75 -28.65 22.83
CA GLY A 534 -0.58 -29.30 21.52
C GLY A 534 -1.69 -28.93 20.52
N TRP A 535 -2.94 -28.81 20.98
CA TRP A 535 -4.05 -28.27 20.17
C TRP A 535 -3.89 -26.77 19.90
N CYS A 536 -3.57 -25.98 20.94
CA CYS A 536 -3.28 -24.55 20.81
C CYS A 536 -2.12 -24.28 19.86
N ARG A 537 -1.11 -25.16 19.79
CA ARG A 537 -0.03 -25.05 18.81
C ARG A 537 -0.59 -25.10 17.39
N VAL A 538 -1.44 -26.07 17.07
CA VAL A 538 -1.98 -26.24 15.70
C VAL A 538 -2.77 -25.00 15.26
N LYS A 539 -3.52 -24.36 16.16
CA LYS A 539 -4.33 -23.17 15.86
C LYS A 539 -3.55 -21.85 15.98
N ILE A 540 -2.88 -21.60 17.11
CA ILE A 540 -2.19 -20.34 17.42
C ILE A 540 -0.82 -20.26 16.76
N ASN A 541 0.04 -21.28 16.86
CA ASN A 541 1.44 -21.17 16.40
C ASN A 541 1.56 -20.94 14.89
N ASP A 542 0.62 -21.50 14.13
CA ASP A 542 0.49 -21.28 12.69
C ASP A 542 0.20 -19.82 12.32
N ILE A 543 -0.48 -19.10 13.21
CA ILE A 543 -0.72 -17.67 13.09
C ILE A 543 0.42 -16.90 13.76
N SER A 544 0.60 -16.97 15.08
CA SER A 544 1.63 -16.25 15.81
C SER A 544 2.40 -17.16 16.78
N PRO A 545 3.64 -17.57 16.45
CA PRO A 545 4.50 -18.29 17.40
C PRO A 545 4.83 -17.47 18.65
N LEU A 546 4.78 -16.13 18.56
CA LEU A 546 5.00 -15.23 19.69
C LEU A 546 3.81 -15.26 20.68
N LEU A 547 2.58 -15.26 20.15
CA LEU A 547 1.36 -15.38 20.97
C LEU A 547 1.30 -16.74 21.68
N TYR A 548 1.63 -17.81 20.96
CA TYR A 548 1.69 -19.16 21.54
C TYR A 548 2.76 -19.27 22.64
N ALA A 549 3.95 -18.70 22.42
CA ALA A 549 5.01 -18.73 23.42
C ALA A 549 4.71 -17.88 24.67
N ASP A 550 4.01 -16.73 24.55
CA ASP A 550 3.57 -15.96 25.71
C ASP A 550 2.47 -16.71 26.51
N LEU A 551 1.52 -17.37 25.82
CA LEU A 551 0.55 -18.27 26.47
C LEU A 551 1.25 -19.39 27.26
N VAL A 552 2.20 -20.09 26.63
CA VAL A 552 3.00 -21.13 27.31
C VAL A 552 3.74 -20.54 28.51
N ARG A 553 4.40 -19.38 28.38
CA ARG A 553 5.09 -18.70 29.48
C ARG A 553 4.20 -18.43 30.69
N ARG A 554 2.95 -18.05 30.43
CA ARG A 554 1.98 -17.74 31.47
C ARG A 554 1.49 -18.99 32.19
N ILE A 555 1.23 -20.08 31.46
CA ILE A 555 0.88 -21.38 32.04
C ILE A 555 2.07 -21.96 32.84
N VAL A 556 3.29 -21.90 32.29
CA VAL A 556 4.54 -22.29 32.97
C VAL A 556 4.73 -21.53 34.29
N ARG A 557 4.40 -20.23 34.34
CA ARG A 557 4.44 -19.43 35.58
C ARG A 557 3.42 -19.89 36.62
N GLY A 558 2.19 -20.23 36.20
CA GLY A 558 1.18 -20.80 37.09
C GLY A 558 1.64 -22.13 37.69
N ILE A 559 2.04 -23.08 36.84
CA ILE A 559 2.57 -24.39 37.27
C ILE A 559 3.80 -24.23 38.17
N LYS A 560 4.69 -23.27 37.90
CA LYS A 560 5.86 -22.99 38.75
C LYS A 560 5.47 -22.50 40.14
N ALA A 561 4.34 -21.81 40.29
CA ALA A 561 3.80 -21.38 41.57
C ALA A 561 3.05 -22.52 42.29
N ASP A 562 2.22 -23.27 41.56
CA ASP A 562 1.32 -24.28 42.13
C ASP A 562 1.99 -25.65 42.38
N LEU A 563 2.84 -26.10 41.44
CA LEU A 563 3.46 -27.44 41.41
C LEU A 563 5.01 -27.38 41.43
N GLY A 564 5.58 -26.19 41.47
CA GLY A 564 7.02 -25.96 41.59
C GLY A 564 7.83 -26.04 40.30
N VAL A 565 9.12 -25.73 40.43
CA VAL A 565 10.05 -25.50 39.31
C VAL A 565 10.29 -26.75 38.46
N ILE A 566 10.31 -27.94 39.08
CA ILE A 566 10.60 -29.21 38.39
C ILE A 566 9.44 -29.59 37.46
N ALA A 567 8.19 -29.52 37.93
CA ALA A 567 6.99 -29.77 37.13
C ALA A 567 6.88 -28.81 35.94
N ALA A 568 7.14 -27.52 36.18
CA ALA A 568 7.15 -26.51 35.12
C ALA A 568 8.23 -26.78 34.05
N ARG A 569 9.40 -27.28 34.45
CA ARG A 569 10.48 -27.64 33.53
C ARG A 569 10.17 -28.90 32.72
N ASP A 570 9.62 -29.93 33.37
CA ASP A 570 9.20 -31.16 32.69
C ASP A 570 8.16 -30.88 31.61
N MET A 571 7.13 -30.09 31.92
CA MET A 571 6.13 -29.68 30.93
C MET A 571 6.77 -28.99 29.72
N VAL A 572 7.69 -28.04 29.94
CA VAL A 572 8.39 -27.34 28.84
C VAL A 572 9.18 -28.32 27.99
N HIS A 573 9.98 -29.20 28.60
CA HIS A 573 10.74 -30.22 27.86
C HIS A 573 9.81 -31.16 27.06
N ARG A 574 8.67 -31.57 27.61
CA ARG A 574 7.70 -32.44 26.93
C ARG A 574 7.01 -31.75 25.76
N LEU A 575 6.69 -30.45 25.88
CA LEU A 575 6.22 -29.64 24.76
C LEU A 575 7.27 -29.52 23.66
N GLU A 576 8.55 -29.34 24.01
CA GLU A 576 9.64 -29.32 23.02
C GLU A 576 9.79 -30.66 22.30
N LEU A 577 9.71 -31.78 23.00
CA LEU A 577 9.67 -33.12 22.40
C LEU A 577 8.50 -33.26 21.43
N GLU A 578 7.29 -32.84 21.82
CA GLU A 578 6.10 -32.93 20.97
C GLU A 578 6.21 -32.04 19.72
N ILE A 579 6.72 -30.82 19.85
CA ILE A 579 6.94 -29.91 18.71
C ILE A 579 8.02 -30.47 17.78
N LEU A 580 9.16 -30.92 18.32
CA LEU A 580 10.25 -31.49 17.53
C LEU A 580 9.96 -32.91 17.03
N GLN A 581 8.87 -33.54 17.48
CA GLN A 581 8.49 -34.94 17.19
C GLN A 581 9.58 -35.95 17.64
N LEU A 582 10.19 -35.68 18.80
CA LEU A 582 11.26 -36.48 19.39
C LEU A 582 10.75 -37.38 20.52
N LYS A 583 11.41 -38.52 20.71
CA LYS A 583 11.16 -39.44 21.85
C LYS A 583 12.18 -39.31 22.99
N ASN A 584 13.25 -38.52 22.83
CA ASN A 584 14.37 -38.45 23.78
C ASN A 584 14.90 -37.02 23.92
N LEU A 585 15.00 -36.55 25.18
CA LEU A 585 15.48 -35.22 25.57
C LEU A 585 16.89 -34.89 25.05
N GLY A 586 17.79 -35.88 24.99
CA GLY A 586 19.18 -35.69 24.58
C GLY A 586 19.37 -35.16 23.16
N LYS A 587 18.33 -35.27 22.30
CA LYS A 587 18.35 -34.80 20.90
C LYS A 587 17.72 -33.42 20.67
N ILE A 588 17.15 -32.78 21.70
CA ILE A 588 16.44 -31.50 21.54
C ILE A 588 17.36 -30.42 20.94
N ASN A 589 18.59 -30.27 21.44
CA ASN A 589 19.51 -29.24 20.95
C ASN A 589 19.98 -29.49 19.52
N GLU A 590 20.26 -30.75 19.16
CA GLU A 590 20.65 -31.18 17.81
C GLU A 590 19.53 -30.88 16.80
N GLU A 591 18.31 -31.32 17.07
CA GLU A 591 17.17 -31.11 16.18
C GLU A 591 16.76 -29.63 16.13
N ARG A 592 16.88 -28.88 17.24
CA ARG A 592 16.67 -27.43 17.26
C ARG A 592 17.68 -26.71 16.37
N GLU A 593 18.97 -27.08 16.41
CA GLU A 593 19.99 -26.50 15.51
C GLU A 593 19.74 -26.85 14.04
N LYS A 594 19.43 -28.12 13.76
CA LYS A 594 19.05 -28.62 12.43
C LYS A 594 17.83 -27.88 11.87
N LEU A 595 16.79 -27.71 12.67
CA LEU A 595 15.60 -26.93 12.32
C LEU A 595 15.93 -25.45 12.04
N GLY A 596 16.83 -24.86 12.83
CA GLY A 596 17.32 -23.50 12.59
C GLY A 596 18.10 -23.35 11.28
N LYS A 597 18.92 -24.33 10.91
CA LYS A 597 19.61 -24.39 9.61
C LYS A 597 18.63 -24.58 8.44
N LEU A 598 17.59 -25.41 8.61
CA LEU A 598 16.52 -25.56 7.62
C LEU A 598 15.74 -24.26 7.41
N ALA A 599 15.36 -23.58 8.51
CA ALA A 599 14.68 -22.29 8.46
C ALA A 599 15.53 -21.19 7.79
N ALA A 600 16.84 -21.16 8.05
CA ALA A 600 17.77 -20.25 7.39
C ALA A 600 17.88 -20.51 5.88
N LYS A 601 17.94 -21.78 5.47
CA LYS A 601 17.92 -22.20 4.06
C LYS A 601 16.61 -21.83 3.37
N GLU A 602 15.47 -22.10 3.99
CA GLU A 602 14.13 -21.77 3.47
C GLU A 602 13.96 -20.26 3.27
N ALA A 603 14.36 -19.45 4.25
CA ALA A 603 14.31 -18.00 4.18
C ALA A 603 15.44 -17.36 3.35
N ASN A 604 16.36 -18.15 2.77
CA ASN A 604 17.56 -17.72 2.04
C ASN A 604 18.36 -16.63 2.80
N VAL A 605 18.69 -16.91 4.05
CA VAL A 605 19.49 -16.06 4.94
C VAL A 605 20.48 -16.88 5.76
N ASP A 606 21.41 -16.20 6.44
CA ASP A 606 22.35 -16.87 7.33
C ASP A 606 21.70 -17.34 8.66
N TYR A 607 22.17 -18.46 9.20
CA TYR A 607 21.67 -19.00 10.47
C TYR A 607 21.90 -18.06 11.66
N PHE A 608 23.01 -17.31 11.68
CA PHE A 608 23.27 -16.28 12.68
C PHE A 608 22.25 -15.13 12.61
N PHE A 609 21.75 -14.79 11.41
CA PHE A 609 20.67 -13.82 11.25
C PHE A 609 19.34 -14.35 11.78
N ILE A 610 19.00 -15.63 11.52
CA ILE A 610 17.81 -16.25 12.13
C ILE A 610 17.90 -16.20 13.67
N LYS A 611 19.04 -16.57 14.25
CA LYS A 611 19.25 -16.60 15.71
C LYS A 611 19.21 -15.20 16.35
N ASN A 612 19.94 -14.23 15.80
CA ASN A 612 20.12 -12.90 16.43
C ASN A 612 19.20 -11.80 15.87
N GLY A 613 18.85 -11.87 14.59
CA GLY A 613 17.98 -10.91 13.92
C GLY A 613 16.48 -11.22 14.08
N ILE A 614 16.10 -12.51 14.16
CA ILE A 614 14.71 -12.94 14.34
C ILE A 614 14.45 -13.44 15.78
N VAL A 615 15.03 -14.57 16.20
CA VAL A 615 14.71 -15.21 17.49
C VAL A 615 15.00 -14.30 18.67
N ARG A 616 16.19 -13.72 18.78
CA ARG A 616 16.54 -12.79 19.87
C ARG A 616 15.61 -11.57 19.92
N ARG A 617 15.08 -11.11 18.78
CA ARG A 617 14.13 -9.99 18.72
C ARG A 617 12.71 -10.41 19.11
N ALA A 618 12.29 -11.62 18.73
CA ALA A 618 11.04 -12.19 19.23
C ALA A 618 11.09 -12.45 20.76
N LEU A 619 12.27 -12.79 21.30
CA LEU A 619 12.49 -12.82 22.76
C LEU A 619 12.36 -11.43 23.39
N ASP A 620 12.95 -10.39 22.81
CA ASP A 620 12.77 -9.01 23.28
C ASP A 620 11.26 -8.65 23.39
N TRP A 621 10.41 -9.04 22.42
CA TRP A 621 8.94 -8.86 22.49
C TRP A 621 8.30 -9.63 23.66
N ILE A 622 8.65 -10.91 23.87
CA ILE A 622 8.14 -11.71 25.01
C ILE A 622 8.55 -11.08 26.35
N TYR A 623 9.76 -10.54 26.44
CA TYR A 623 10.25 -9.80 27.61
C TYR A 623 9.71 -8.35 27.67
N GLN A 624 8.68 -8.01 26.88
CA GLN A 624 8.00 -6.71 26.83
C GLN A 624 8.91 -5.52 26.49
N ARG A 625 10.06 -5.79 25.87
CA ARG A 625 10.98 -4.75 25.38
C ARG A 625 10.48 -4.22 24.02
N PRO A 626 10.71 -2.92 23.73
CA PRO A 626 10.30 -2.35 22.46
C PRO A 626 11.03 -3.03 21.29
N LEU A 627 10.27 -3.41 20.27
CA LEU A 627 10.83 -3.86 19.00
C LEU A 627 11.29 -2.64 18.19
N GLY A 628 12.55 -2.65 17.76
CA GLY A 628 13.04 -1.66 16.79
C GLY A 628 12.36 -1.81 15.41
N ASN A 629 12.40 -0.73 14.61
CA ASN A 629 11.71 -0.60 13.32
C ASN A 629 11.95 -1.76 12.34
N TRP A 630 13.11 -2.42 12.42
CA TRP A 630 13.45 -3.60 11.61
C TRP A 630 12.90 -4.92 12.15
N SER A 631 12.85 -5.07 13.47
CA SER A 631 12.49 -6.32 14.13
C SER A 631 11.07 -6.75 13.79
N ARG A 632 10.10 -5.81 13.80
CA ARG A 632 8.69 -6.13 13.55
C ARG A 632 8.44 -6.64 12.12
N PRO A 633 8.80 -5.93 11.03
CA PRO A 633 8.69 -6.46 9.68
C PRO A 633 9.43 -7.79 9.48
N ASN A 634 10.64 -7.90 10.04
CA ASN A 634 11.44 -9.12 9.93
C ASN A 634 10.74 -10.34 10.58
N ILE A 635 10.15 -10.18 11.77
CA ILE A 635 9.41 -11.25 12.46
C ILE A 635 8.14 -11.62 11.68
N LEU A 636 7.40 -10.65 11.14
CA LEU A 636 6.20 -10.92 10.34
C LEU A 636 6.51 -11.67 9.04
N ALA A 637 7.55 -11.24 8.32
CA ALA A 637 8.03 -11.93 7.12
C ALA A 637 8.57 -13.34 7.44
N ALA A 638 9.31 -13.48 8.54
CA ALA A 638 9.80 -14.76 9.03
C ALA A 638 8.66 -15.75 9.35
N CYS A 639 7.52 -15.25 9.84
CA CYS A 639 6.33 -16.07 10.08
C CYS A 639 5.66 -16.59 8.80
N SER A 640 6.05 -16.19 7.59
CA SER A 640 5.58 -16.81 6.34
C SER A 640 6.15 -18.22 6.11
N PHE A 641 7.25 -18.57 6.78
CA PHE A 641 8.02 -19.79 6.54
C PHE A 641 7.73 -20.87 7.60
N PRO A 642 7.18 -22.06 7.23
CA PRO A 642 6.81 -23.10 8.20
C PRO A 642 7.96 -23.58 9.10
N TYR A 643 9.17 -23.80 8.58
CA TYR A 643 10.28 -24.23 9.44
C TYR A 643 10.72 -23.12 10.39
N LEU A 644 10.64 -21.86 9.97
CA LEU A 644 10.97 -20.71 10.80
C LEU A 644 9.92 -20.44 11.88
N ARG A 645 8.62 -20.61 11.58
CA ARG A 645 7.55 -20.63 12.60
C ARG A 645 7.82 -21.72 13.65
N LYS A 646 8.16 -22.93 13.21
CA LYS A 646 8.49 -24.05 14.11
C LYS A 646 9.76 -23.78 14.94
N TYR A 647 10.80 -23.19 14.34
CA TYR A 647 12.03 -22.82 15.04
C TYR A 647 11.81 -21.73 16.08
N LEU A 648 11.01 -20.71 15.75
CA LEU A 648 10.58 -19.66 16.68
C LEU A 648 9.81 -20.27 17.85
N CYS A 649 8.79 -21.09 17.58
CA CYS A 649 8.00 -21.80 18.59
C CYS A 649 8.88 -22.44 19.68
N VAL A 650 9.77 -23.36 19.29
CA VAL A 650 10.67 -24.09 20.20
C VAL A 650 11.61 -23.13 20.94
N SER A 651 12.25 -22.22 20.21
CA SER A 651 13.24 -21.30 20.80
C SER A 651 12.64 -20.34 21.83
N LEU A 652 11.40 -19.91 21.61
CA LEU A 652 10.68 -19.00 22.49
C LEU A 652 10.10 -19.73 23.72
N ILE A 653 9.64 -20.98 23.57
CA ILE A 653 9.14 -21.82 24.68
C ILE A 653 10.25 -22.20 25.66
N ASN A 654 11.45 -22.52 25.17
CA ASN A 654 12.60 -22.75 26.04
C ASN A 654 12.97 -21.49 26.87
N ALA A 655 12.75 -20.29 26.32
CA ALA A 655 12.95 -19.04 27.04
C ALA A 655 11.77 -18.67 27.95
N ALA A 656 10.57 -19.18 27.70
CA ALA A 656 9.40 -18.99 28.53
C ALA A 656 9.54 -19.56 29.95
N TYR A 657 10.44 -20.53 30.14
CA TYR A 657 10.85 -21.05 31.45
C TYR A 657 11.72 -20.08 32.27
N ASN A 658 12.48 -19.20 31.60
CA ASN A 658 13.40 -18.22 32.20
C ASN A 658 12.73 -16.86 32.46
#